data_AF-A0A8T4JGK7-F1
#
_entry.id   AF-A0A8T4JGK7-F1
#
_cell.length_a   1.000
_cell.length_b   1.000
_cell.length_c   1.000
_cell.angle_alpha   90.00
_cell.angle_beta   90.00
_cell.angle_gamma   90.00
#
_symmetry.space_group_name_H-M   'P 1'
#
loop_
_entity.id
_entity.type
_entity.pdbx_description
1 polymer ?
#
loop_
_entity_poly.entity_id
_entity_poly.type
_entity_poly.pdbx_seq_one_letter_code
_entity_poly.pdbx_strand_id
1 'polypeptide(L)'
;MLSKKILFMIVLGILVIPSVLAVGNIRISPDPVESGHSLSVKIFPNGGEEMSSIGTVNVYDTGVGTGIFLDFECSHFRCSETREVNVYIEEWMKGEFYVSVYDYNINDFIRQKFTVVENSCSNNILDSEESDIDCGGSICNKCDLDKFCNLNSDCTTSNCVDNICKELPIVFNKNKEKYSEKEVFLVSDEDWKTVLKLVSLSTWKQENEIKVYPVLIYHKEEGNKFDMDSIIQFIQDYSPTHISIFGETSNKLDNLLVAKKDFGAGLNEEEILKASMNDYYSYWNEFDTIVISEDDYKTGIVSSIFSSQINSPLMFEDEIDYSVIHGKKVYIVGEISSERKEVIKIIAESVEEYSVKDLQKKYIELTDTDKVVVVNPNDLEIFQENNFKTKKSSKISKIYSKDSLASVFLSSAKEELIIFTELADPGNENKCEENDKIKENYIKADKEIEEQIEELFENIPKYLTIISSPNSIPDSIFEKCHETGYQFRESVDNKFAEIGGELLNFGRIYGISISDTSSYIARDLFYDEIRESIYSDSSTGLTIGHSIVRYSDNMKLHDDATTNSGYETLCYTGDIREGCINKTKVSNKDYQEKQFIIFGDHGYPEEWDSTLKSNKIPEVDLSYIFSHACLTNNFWQGDGKLMSSNFIRKGALAYTGATGVSYSDNSETIALQKITSSDLTLGELNKELTNELRFFNKHYLMLGDPLLKFDFNEVDWTNYSLDEIGEEEILELKDVSIDSIESNYEEYEPDDNIVINYKLMNNGNEVSRVEIEYEIYSESGYNSELTREIVEVDGGELKEFSFSMKVEETIPSEKYFGVVRIIFEDVVIFEKRVEFNVINTLKVVEVELLICEDIFCILENKIFFQDDDVFLNYLSSEDVTDYDVKLINPDLTEEEILFPKEIIVKDLGLYKIEFKYINEGYEEIFEETEFIVVDIVNIEEIETCNNNNFCELGETVQNCPQDCITVEIDDEINLNLKKGWNLVGIPINIDNNSIENVFNLILDNISISFYEINEFVFYPNIEIINNKKAYFVKANNNMDVLIKGEVIFDYSVELNKGNNFINYPCKKEKSIEFIFSSVINDLNSVETLDNGAKTYDPENIEFSDLFTMKPGFGYIVEMKNENVLEVDC
;
A
#
# COMPACT_ATOMS: atom_id res chain seq x y z
N MET A 1 72.87 -62.22 56.78
CA MET A 1 71.50 -62.07 57.34
C MET A 1 70.64 -61.42 56.26
N LEU A 2 69.46 -62.01 55.98
CA LEU A 2 68.30 -61.49 55.19
C LEU A 2 68.52 -61.21 53.67
N SER A 3 68.18 -62.14 52.75
CA SER A 3 66.86 -62.54 52.18
C SER A 3 66.36 -61.56 51.11
N LYS A 4 66.09 -61.85 49.82
CA LYS A 4 66.14 -63.02 48.89
C LYS A 4 65.92 -62.37 47.48
N LYS A 5 66.73 -62.66 46.44
CA LYS A 5 66.47 -63.62 45.33
C LYS A 5 65.17 -63.33 44.53
N ILE A 6 65.03 -63.48 43.20
CA ILE A 6 65.84 -63.78 42.00
C ILE A 6 64.79 -63.94 40.84
N LEU A 7 65.18 -63.64 39.59
CA LEU A 7 64.71 -64.18 38.27
C LEU A 7 63.30 -63.93 37.66
N PHE A 8 63.35 -63.38 36.43
CA PHE A 8 62.93 -63.90 35.09
C PHE A 8 61.46 -64.08 34.61
N MET A 9 61.35 -63.88 33.27
CA MET A 9 60.34 -64.34 32.25
C MET A 9 59.02 -63.55 32.14
N ILE A 10 58.29 -63.45 31.02
CA ILE A 10 58.42 -63.50 29.53
C ILE A 10 57.00 -63.15 28.98
N VAL A 11 56.90 -62.51 27.79
CA VAL A 11 55.78 -62.49 26.77
C VAL A 11 54.53 -61.56 26.88
N LEU A 12 54.37 -60.78 25.78
CA LEU A 12 53.22 -60.18 25.03
C LEU A 12 51.94 -59.63 25.70
N GLY A 13 51.56 -58.41 25.27
CA GLY A 13 50.17 -58.06 24.91
C GLY A 13 49.71 -56.61 25.16
N ILE A 14 49.59 -55.83 24.07
CA ILE A 14 48.77 -54.60 23.86
C ILE A 14 49.42 -53.21 24.11
N LEU A 15 49.65 -52.54 22.98
CA LEU A 15 49.67 -51.11 22.63
C LEU A 15 49.70 -50.04 23.75
N VAL A 16 50.74 -49.19 23.76
CA VAL A 16 50.60 -47.72 23.77
C VAL A 16 51.78 -47.11 22.98
N ILE A 17 51.45 -46.35 21.94
CA ILE A 17 52.36 -45.56 21.10
C ILE A 17 53.05 -44.50 21.98
N PRO A 18 54.34 -44.17 21.83
CA PRO A 18 54.89 -42.98 22.47
C PRO A 18 54.22 -41.77 21.80
N SER A 19 53.21 -41.21 22.46
CA SER A 19 52.68 -39.90 22.10
C SER A 19 53.85 -38.93 22.22
N VAL A 20 54.30 -38.45 21.07
CA VAL A 20 55.10 -37.25 20.94
C VAL A 20 54.38 -36.18 21.76
N LEU A 21 54.99 -35.72 22.87
CA LEU A 21 54.56 -34.48 23.50
C LEU A 21 54.81 -33.39 22.46
N ALA A 22 53.72 -32.94 21.82
CA ALA A 22 53.75 -31.83 20.90
C ALA A 22 54.23 -30.59 21.67
N VAL A 23 55.38 -30.08 21.24
CA VAL A 23 55.92 -28.81 21.72
C VAL A 23 55.15 -27.73 20.96
N GLY A 24 54.23 -27.04 21.65
CA GLY A 24 53.54 -25.86 21.12
C GLY A 24 54.25 -24.59 21.57
N ASN A 25 54.34 -23.60 20.69
CA ASN A 25 54.74 -22.24 21.08
C ASN A 25 53.51 -21.54 21.69
N ILE A 26 53.69 -20.87 22.83
CA ILE A 26 52.66 -20.03 23.45
C ILE A 26 52.90 -18.59 22.98
N ARG A 27 51.91 -17.98 22.31
CA ARG A 27 51.86 -16.54 22.07
C ARG A 27 50.87 -15.93 23.06
N ILE A 28 51.30 -14.93 23.81
CA ILE A 28 50.46 -14.13 24.70
C ILE A 28 50.41 -12.74 24.09
N SER A 29 49.22 -12.21 23.82
CA SER A 29 49.04 -10.84 23.34
C SER A 29 49.36 -9.86 24.48
N PRO A 30 50.18 -8.81 24.26
CA PRO A 30 50.64 -7.94 25.33
C PRO A 30 49.71 -6.73 25.49
N ASP A 31 48.44 -6.95 25.84
CA ASP A 31 47.63 -5.83 26.33
C ASP A 31 47.88 -5.62 27.83
N PRO A 32 47.96 -4.38 28.33
CA PRO A 32 48.09 -4.10 29.75
C PRO A 32 46.79 -4.48 30.47
N VAL A 33 46.84 -5.55 31.27
CA VAL A 33 45.66 -6.07 31.97
C VAL A 33 45.53 -5.46 33.36
N GLU A 34 44.47 -4.68 33.61
CA GLU A 34 44.02 -4.35 34.97
C GLU A 34 43.34 -5.56 35.64
N SER A 35 43.46 -5.68 36.97
CA SER A 35 43.00 -6.86 37.71
C SER A 35 41.51 -7.16 37.48
N GLY A 36 41.16 -8.41 37.19
CA GLY A 36 39.77 -8.85 37.04
C GLY A 36 39.32 -9.21 35.62
N HIS A 37 40.17 -9.04 34.60
CA HIS A 37 39.86 -9.48 33.23
C HIS A 37 40.25 -10.94 32.96
N SER A 38 39.50 -11.59 32.08
CA SER A 38 39.78 -12.93 31.56
C SER A 38 40.55 -12.84 30.24
N LEU A 39 41.68 -13.54 30.11
CA LEU A 39 42.48 -13.60 28.88
C LEU A 39 42.18 -14.90 28.09
N SER A 40 42.09 -14.78 26.76
CA SER A 40 42.06 -15.93 25.84
C SER A 40 43.48 -16.29 25.39
N VAL A 41 43.91 -17.53 25.63
CA VAL A 41 45.23 -18.03 25.20
C VAL A 41 45.07 -18.99 24.03
N LYS A 42 45.81 -18.75 22.93
CA LYS A 42 45.80 -19.60 21.73
C LYS A 42 47.09 -20.43 21.65
N ILE A 43 46.97 -21.72 21.31
CA ILE A 43 48.11 -22.65 21.16
C ILE A 43 48.18 -23.14 19.72
N PHE A 44 49.36 -23.00 19.10
CA PHE A 44 49.63 -23.47 17.74
C PHE A 44 50.67 -24.59 17.75
N PRO A 45 50.32 -25.82 17.33
CA PRO A 45 51.30 -26.88 17.18
C PRO A 45 51.98 -26.79 15.81
N ASN A 46 53.32 -26.63 15.81
CA ASN A 46 54.20 -26.76 14.65
C ASN A 46 53.73 -26.08 13.34
N GLY A 47 53.28 -24.83 13.41
CA GLY A 47 53.00 -24.00 12.23
C GLY A 47 51.75 -24.38 11.43
N GLY A 48 50.79 -25.09 12.04
CA GLY A 48 49.46 -25.38 11.49
C GLY A 48 48.34 -24.48 12.04
N GLU A 49 47.10 -24.72 11.57
CA GLU A 49 45.86 -23.98 11.91
C GLU A 49 45.47 -24.04 13.41
N GLU A 50 44.69 -23.04 13.85
CA GLU A 50 44.26 -22.81 15.23
C GLU A 50 43.36 -23.96 15.77
N MET A 51 43.66 -24.47 16.98
CA MET A 51 42.76 -25.41 17.67
C MET A 51 41.67 -24.65 18.44
N SER A 52 40.41 -25.09 18.34
CA SER A 52 39.26 -24.48 19.03
C SER A 52 39.30 -24.63 20.57
N SER A 53 39.05 -23.48 21.23
CA SER A 53 38.74 -23.20 22.64
C SER A 53 39.09 -24.25 23.70
N ILE A 54 40.06 -23.95 24.58
CA ILE A 54 40.07 -24.50 25.95
C ILE A 54 40.58 -23.43 26.94
N GLY A 55 39.64 -22.84 27.69
CA GLY A 55 39.86 -22.23 29.01
C GLY A 55 39.99 -20.70 29.09
N THR A 56 39.23 -20.09 30.00
CA THR A 56 39.40 -18.72 30.51
C THR A 56 40.44 -18.69 31.64
N VAL A 57 41.40 -17.76 31.57
CA VAL A 57 42.42 -17.55 32.61
C VAL A 57 42.05 -16.34 33.47
N ASN A 58 42.03 -16.50 34.81
CA ASN A 58 41.76 -15.41 35.75
C ASN A 58 43.08 -14.81 36.27
N VAL A 59 43.24 -13.49 36.16
CA VAL A 59 44.42 -12.76 36.65
C VAL A 59 44.12 -12.16 38.03
N TYR A 60 44.95 -12.45 39.04
CA TYR A 60 44.83 -11.90 40.39
C TYR A 60 46.06 -11.07 40.77
N ASP A 61 45.83 -9.87 41.32
CA ASP A 61 46.89 -9.07 41.95
C ASP A 61 47.04 -9.51 43.42
N THR A 62 48.24 -9.97 43.80
CA THR A 62 48.53 -10.44 45.16
C THR A 62 49.35 -9.44 45.98
N GLY A 63 49.61 -8.24 45.44
CA GLY A 63 50.35 -7.17 46.14
C GLY A 63 51.85 -7.39 46.27
N VAL A 64 52.42 -8.44 45.64
CA VAL A 64 53.89 -8.67 45.57
C VAL A 64 54.34 -9.11 44.16
N GLY A 65 53.48 -8.97 43.14
CA GLY A 65 53.73 -9.36 41.75
C GLY A 65 52.50 -10.04 41.12
N THR A 66 52.30 -9.84 39.81
CA THR A 66 51.24 -10.49 39.02
C THR A 66 51.64 -11.93 38.67
N GLY A 67 50.94 -12.92 39.22
CA GLY A 67 51.07 -14.32 38.84
C GLY A 67 49.92 -14.74 37.92
N ILE A 68 50.22 -15.57 36.90
CA ILE A 68 49.21 -16.16 36.01
C ILE A 68 49.02 -17.62 36.43
N PHE A 69 47.79 -18.01 36.78
CA PHE A 69 47.42 -19.39 37.06
C PHE A 69 46.75 -20.00 35.83
N LEU A 70 47.32 -21.09 35.29
CA LEU A 70 46.75 -21.82 34.15
C LEU A 70 46.16 -23.13 34.66
N ASP A 71 44.84 -23.23 34.64
CA ASP A 71 44.13 -24.50 34.85
C ASP A 71 43.84 -25.14 33.49
N PHE A 72 44.25 -26.41 33.33
CA PHE A 72 43.98 -27.19 32.13
C PHE A 72 42.94 -28.27 32.42
N GLU A 73 41.80 -28.23 31.73
CA GLU A 73 40.93 -29.41 31.58
C GLU A 73 41.23 -30.12 30.27
N CYS A 74 41.92 -31.26 30.35
CA CYS A 74 42.18 -32.11 29.19
C CYS A 74 40.94 -32.96 28.85
N SER A 75 40.18 -32.58 27.82
CA SER A 75 39.00 -33.36 27.38
C SER A 75 39.29 -34.43 26.31
N HIS A 76 40.51 -34.57 25.76
CA HIS A 76 40.77 -35.54 24.67
C HIS A 76 42.01 -36.44 24.79
N PHE A 77 42.77 -36.39 25.89
CA PHE A 77 43.81 -37.39 26.19
C PHE A 77 43.73 -37.84 27.65
N ARG A 78 43.95 -39.14 27.91
CA ARG A 78 43.92 -39.74 29.26
C ARG A 78 44.98 -39.11 30.18
N CYS A 79 44.65 -38.01 30.83
CA CYS A 79 45.35 -37.47 31.98
C CYS A 79 44.58 -37.90 33.24
N SER A 80 45.20 -38.74 34.07
CA SER A 80 44.70 -38.98 35.43
C SER A 80 45.19 -37.83 36.31
N GLU A 81 44.25 -37.05 36.83
CA GLU A 81 44.41 -35.90 37.74
C GLU A 81 44.71 -34.55 37.07
N THR A 82 43.94 -33.54 37.48
CA THR A 82 44.15 -32.11 37.24
C THR A 82 45.54 -31.71 37.71
N ARG A 83 46.27 -30.97 36.89
CA ARG A 83 47.65 -30.53 37.18
C ARG A 83 47.71 -29.01 37.18
N GLU A 84 47.99 -28.43 38.34
CA GLU A 84 48.33 -27.01 38.48
C GLU A 84 49.72 -26.75 37.89
N VAL A 85 49.83 -25.79 36.96
CA VAL A 85 51.11 -25.26 36.49
C VAL A 85 51.27 -23.84 37.03
N ASN A 86 52.26 -23.65 37.90
CA ASN A 86 52.57 -22.33 38.47
C ASN A 86 53.58 -21.60 37.60
N VAL A 87 53.20 -20.45 37.02
CA VAL A 87 54.11 -19.59 36.26
C VAL A 87 54.35 -18.29 37.03
N TYR A 88 55.59 -18.08 37.45
CA TYR A 88 56.02 -16.86 38.13
C TYR A 88 56.70 -15.92 37.13
N ILE A 89 56.19 -14.69 37.02
CA ILE A 89 56.78 -13.63 36.19
C ILE A 89 57.21 -12.50 37.13
N GLU A 90 58.51 -12.40 37.37
CA GLU A 90 59.11 -11.30 38.12
C GLU A 90 59.45 -10.16 37.13
N GLU A 91 58.58 -9.14 37.08
CA GLU A 91 58.74 -7.86 36.36
C GLU A 91 58.61 -7.86 34.82
N TRP A 92 57.65 -7.08 34.32
CA TRP A 92 57.48 -6.78 32.89
C TRP A 92 58.45 -5.69 32.45
N MET A 93 59.68 -6.05 32.05
CA MET A 93 60.50 -5.24 31.14
C MET A 93 61.49 -6.11 30.34
N LYS A 94 61.73 -5.72 29.07
CA LYS A 94 62.54 -6.37 27.99
C LYS A 94 63.62 -7.37 28.45
N GLY A 95 63.55 -8.62 27.94
CA GLY A 95 64.61 -9.64 28.10
C GLY A 95 64.26 -11.05 27.59
N GLU A 96 65.23 -11.96 27.57
CA GLU A 96 65.01 -13.42 27.38
C GLU A 96 64.58 -14.05 28.70
N PHE A 97 63.48 -14.81 28.74
CA PHE A 97 62.98 -15.42 29.97
C PHE A 97 62.98 -16.96 29.89
N TYR A 98 63.07 -17.60 31.07
CA TYR A 98 63.08 -19.05 31.23
C TYR A 98 61.84 -19.49 32.03
N VAL A 99 60.96 -20.28 31.42
CA VAL A 99 59.84 -20.90 32.13
C VAL A 99 60.34 -22.22 32.74
N SER A 100 60.12 -22.42 34.04
CA SER A 100 60.47 -23.65 34.76
C SER A 100 59.19 -24.37 35.18
N VAL A 101 59.00 -25.60 34.71
CA VAL A 101 57.87 -26.46 35.10
C VAL A 101 58.35 -27.47 36.14
N TYR A 102 57.71 -27.50 37.31
CA TYR A 102 58.00 -28.50 38.35
C TYR A 102 57.08 -29.72 38.17
N ASP A 103 57.68 -30.89 37.90
CA ASP A 103 57.04 -32.19 38.10
C ASP A 103 57.59 -32.77 39.41
N TYR A 104 56.72 -33.12 40.37
CA TYR A 104 57.14 -33.69 41.65
C TYR A 104 57.64 -35.14 41.56
N ASN A 105 57.70 -35.76 40.37
CA ASN A 105 58.15 -37.15 40.24
C ASN A 105 59.15 -37.49 39.12
N ILE A 106 59.74 -36.52 38.41
CA ILE A 106 60.80 -36.81 37.43
C ILE A 106 61.92 -35.77 37.55
N ASN A 107 63.17 -36.23 37.71
CA ASN A 107 64.38 -35.42 37.83
C ASN A 107 64.87 -34.80 36.50
N ASP A 108 64.01 -34.54 35.51
CA ASP A 108 64.43 -33.95 34.23
C ASP A 108 64.05 -32.47 34.12
N PHE A 109 65.08 -31.64 33.98
CA PHE A 109 65.02 -30.19 33.92
C PHE A 109 64.96 -29.77 32.44
N ILE A 110 63.79 -29.34 31.93
CA ILE A 110 63.68 -28.79 30.57
C ILE A 110 63.72 -27.26 30.66
N ARG A 111 64.83 -26.65 30.23
CA ARG A 111 64.91 -25.19 29.95
C ARG A 111 64.62 -24.97 28.47
N GLN A 112 63.53 -24.29 28.13
CA GLN A 112 63.29 -23.76 26.78
C GLN A 112 63.40 -22.23 26.76
N LYS A 113 63.87 -21.73 25.61
CA LYS A 113 64.21 -20.33 25.36
C LYS A 113 63.05 -19.66 24.60
N PHE A 114 62.45 -18.63 25.18
CA PHE A 114 61.40 -17.82 24.53
C PHE A 114 61.91 -16.41 24.27
N THR A 115 61.55 -15.85 23.10
CA THR A 115 61.88 -14.47 22.71
C THR A 115 60.57 -13.73 22.53
N VAL A 116 60.33 -12.70 23.34
CA VAL A 116 59.19 -11.79 23.17
C VAL A 116 59.61 -10.73 22.15
N VAL A 117 58.87 -10.63 21.06
CA VAL A 117 59.07 -9.61 20.01
C VAL A 117 58.07 -8.48 20.30
N GLU A 118 58.51 -7.22 20.18
CA GLU A 118 57.63 -6.05 20.32
C GLU A 118 56.42 -6.18 19.38
N ASN A 119 55.21 -5.96 19.89
CA ASN A 119 54.02 -5.80 19.05
C ASN A 119 54.14 -4.43 18.39
N SER A 120 54.33 -4.38 17.07
CA SER A 120 54.32 -3.12 16.33
C SER A 120 52.95 -2.45 16.45
N CYS A 121 51.88 -3.25 16.37
CA CYS A 121 50.46 -2.85 16.29
C CYS A 121 49.86 -2.11 17.50
N SER A 122 50.67 -1.65 18.46
CA SER A 122 50.19 -0.89 19.64
C SER A 122 51.29 -0.07 20.32
N ASN A 123 52.33 0.32 19.58
CA ASN A 123 53.50 1.02 20.10
C ASN A 123 53.51 2.54 19.83
N ASN A 124 52.45 3.09 19.22
CA ASN A 124 52.28 4.48 18.81
C ASN A 124 53.36 4.99 17.82
N ILE A 125 53.97 4.10 17.05
CA ILE A 125 54.99 4.41 16.06
C ILE A 125 54.61 3.72 14.76
N LEU A 126 54.58 4.46 13.65
CA LEU A 126 54.38 3.87 12.33
C LEU A 126 55.59 3.01 11.94
N ASP A 127 55.43 1.70 12.06
CA ASP A 127 56.46 0.71 11.76
C ASP A 127 56.28 0.08 10.37
N SER A 128 57.23 -0.75 9.92
CA SER A 128 57.20 -1.35 8.56
C SER A 128 56.09 -2.39 8.33
N GLU A 129 55.37 -2.76 9.38
CA GLU A 129 54.31 -3.78 9.35
C GLU A 129 52.91 -3.17 9.40
N GLU A 130 52.82 -1.84 9.38
CA GLU A 130 51.61 -1.01 9.51
C GLU A 130 51.41 -0.10 8.29
N SER A 131 50.18 0.32 8.07
CA SER A 131 49.87 1.39 7.10
C SER A 131 49.62 2.74 7.77
N ASP A 132 49.07 2.77 8.98
CA ASP A 132 48.98 3.95 9.86
C ASP A 132 49.37 3.56 11.29
N ILE A 133 49.56 4.54 12.17
CA ILE A 133 50.05 4.30 13.54
C ILE A 133 49.17 3.26 14.25
N ASP A 134 49.77 2.13 14.61
CA ASP A 134 49.14 1.00 15.30
C ASP A 134 48.01 0.28 14.52
N CYS A 135 47.91 0.46 13.20
CA CYS A 135 46.91 -0.21 12.37
C CYS A 135 47.34 -0.46 10.90
N GLY A 136 46.62 -1.36 10.24
CA GLY A 136 46.81 -1.73 8.85
C GLY A 136 48.06 -2.57 8.57
N GLY A 137 48.34 -2.86 7.31
CA GLY A 137 49.36 -3.85 6.94
C GLY A 137 48.89 -5.29 7.16
N SER A 138 49.81 -6.26 7.00
CA SER A 138 49.44 -7.68 6.96
C SER A 138 49.24 -8.34 8.34
N ILE A 139 49.58 -7.65 9.43
CA ILE A 139 49.67 -8.24 10.77
C ILE A 139 48.81 -7.48 11.79
N CYS A 140 48.62 -6.17 11.62
CA CYS A 140 47.87 -5.34 12.57
C CYS A 140 46.37 -5.30 12.27
N ASN A 141 45.59 -4.84 13.25
CA ASN A 141 44.16 -4.62 13.05
C ASN A 141 43.94 -3.59 11.95
N LYS A 142 42.84 -3.73 11.22
CA LYS A 142 42.46 -2.81 10.16
C LYS A 142 42.31 -1.38 10.71
N CYS A 143 42.71 -0.39 9.92
CA CYS A 143 42.63 1.03 10.21
C CYS A 143 41.21 1.57 10.05
N ASP A 144 40.82 2.46 10.96
CA ASP A 144 39.52 3.15 10.96
C ASP A 144 39.41 4.21 9.85
N LEU A 145 38.22 4.81 9.73
CA LEU A 145 37.96 5.89 8.78
C LEU A 145 39.00 7.02 8.90
N ASP A 146 39.38 7.59 7.76
CA ASP A 146 40.33 8.68 7.60
C ASP A 146 41.77 8.40 8.04
N LYS A 147 42.10 7.14 8.34
CA LYS A 147 43.48 6.66 8.61
C LYS A 147 44.23 6.32 7.34
N PHE A 148 45.56 6.34 7.39
CA PHE A 148 46.40 6.02 6.25
C PHE A 148 46.36 4.54 5.89
N CYS A 149 46.33 4.22 4.60
CA CYS A 149 46.31 2.86 4.10
C CYS A 149 47.16 2.70 2.85
N ASN A 150 47.68 1.50 2.61
CA ASN A 150 48.39 1.17 1.37
C ASN A 150 47.58 0.23 0.47
N LEU A 151 46.71 -0.59 1.08
CA LEU A 151 45.85 -1.57 0.42
C LEU A 151 44.43 -1.50 1.00
N ASN A 152 43.44 -1.91 0.22
CA ASN A 152 42.06 -2.05 0.67
C ASN A 152 41.94 -2.92 1.95
N SER A 153 42.72 -4.00 2.04
CA SER A 153 42.76 -4.88 3.21
C SER A 153 43.20 -4.18 4.49
N ASP A 154 43.87 -3.03 4.39
CA ASP A 154 44.35 -2.28 5.55
C ASP A 154 43.21 -1.54 6.26
N CYS A 155 42.04 -1.35 5.65
CA CYS A 155 40.93 -0.54 6.18
C CYS A 155 39.81 -1.40 6.75
N THR A 156 39.15 -0.93 7.83
CA THR A 156 37.94 -1.55 8.38
C THR A 156 36.82 -1.55 7.36
N THR A 157 36.74 -0.48 6.55
CA THR A 157 35.85 -0.33 5.40
C THR A 157 36.24 -1.16 4.19
N SER A 158 37.40 -1.82 4.20
CA SER A 158 38.00 -2.47 3.03
C SER A 158 38.19 -1.54 1.81
N ASN A 159 38.20 -0.21 2.01
CA ASN A 159 38.30 0.78 0.94
C ASN A 159 39.41 1.80 1.20
N CYS A 160 40.51 1.66 0.46
CA CYS A 160 41.67 2.54 0.54
C CYS A 160 41.75 3.43 -0.72
N VAL A 161 41.38 4.70 -0.59
CA VAL A 161 41.38 5.67 -1.70
C VAL A 161 42.30 6.83 -1.36
N ASP A 162 43.19 7.19 -2.30
CA ASP A 162 44.21 8.23 -2.10
C ASP A 162 45.09 8.01 -0.85
N ASN A 163 45.33 6.74 -0.49
CA ASN A 163 46.02 6.28 0.72
C ASN A 163 45.32 6.63 2.04
N ILE A 164 44.00 6.82 2.01
CA ILE A 164 43.18 7.06 3.19
C ILE A 164 42.02 6.06 3.21
N CYS A 165 41.73 5.47 4.37
CA CYS A 165 40.56 4.65 4.59
C CYS A 165 39.31 5.51 4.45
N LYS A 166 38.53 5.26 3.42
CA LYS A 166 37.28 5.95 3.16
C LYS A 166 36.13 4.99 3.36
N GLU A 167 34.93 5.51 3.54
CA GLU A 167 33.73 4.68 3.41
C GLU A 167 33.76 4.05 2.01
N LEU A 168 33.31 2.80 1.89
CA LEU A 168 33.07 2.24 0.57
C LEU A 168 32.16 3.23 -0.16
N PRO A 169 32.54 3.73 -1.36
CA PRO A 169 31.54 4.36 -2.20
C PRO A 169 30.47 3.30 -2.36
N ILE A 170 29.30 3.60 -1.83
CA ILE A 170 28.11 2.82 -2.10
C ILE A 170 27.87 3.00 -3.60
N VAL A 171 28.38 2.07 -4.42
CA VAL A 171 28.14 2.08 -5.86
C VAL A 171 26.87 1.29 -6.10
N PHE A 172 25.73 1.87 -5.72
CA PHE A 172 24.44 1.39 -6.23
C PHE A 172 24.24 2.01 -7.60
N ASN A 173 24.56 1.25 -8.65
CA ASN A 173 24.37 1.75 -9.99
C ASN A 173 23.10 1.13 -10.57
N LYS A 174 21.99 1.85 -10.43
CA LYS A 174 20.76 1.55 -11.16
C LYS A 174 21.06 1.40 -12.65
N ASN A 175 20.46 0.39 -13.28
CA ASN A 175 20.55 0.22 -14.71
C ASN A 175 19.66 1.26 -15.40
N LYS A 176 20.28 2.38 -15.81
CA LYS A 176 19.57 3.50 -16.46
C LYS A 176 18.91 3.11 -17.78
N GLU A 177 19.33 2.01 -18.41
CA GLU A 177 18.70 1.53 -19.65
C GLU A 177 17.30 0.94 -19.41
N LYS A 178 16.95 0.66 -18.14
CA LYS A 178 15.61 0.18 -17.74
C LYS A 178 14.60 1.30 -17.47
N TYR A 179 14.99 2.57 -17.62
CA TYR A 179 14.15 3.72 -17.31
C TYR A 179 14.10 4.68 -18.50
N SER A 180 12.92 5.22 -18.78
CA SER A 180 12.76 6.38 -19.65
C SER A 180 12.76 7.70 -18.87
N GLU A 181 12.78 8.84 -19.57
CA GLU A 181 12.83 10.17 -18.95
C GLU A 181 11.59 10.46 -18.09
N LYS A 182 10.41 10.07 -18.58
CA LYS A 182 9.13 10.12 -17.86
C LYS A 182 8.53 8.71 -17.79
N GLU A 183 9.23 7.83 -17.10
CA GLU A 183 8.76 6.46 -16.84
C GLU A 183 7.60 6.47 -15.83
N VAL A 184 6.57 5.67 -16.07
CA VAL A 184 5.49 5.41 -15.11
C VAL A 184 5.37 3.91 -14.89
N PHE A 185 5.28 3.50 -13.63
CA PHE A 185 5.02 2.12 -13.25
C PHE A 185 3.52 1.91 -13.04
N LEU A 186 2.94 0.88 -13.65
CA LEU A 186 1.54 0.47 -13.47
C LEU A 186 1.47 -0.96 -12.94
N VAL A 187 0.66 -1.20 -11.91
CA VAL A 187 0.54 -2.51 -11.26
C VAL A 187 -0.87 -2.70 -10.69
N SER A 188 -1.35 -3.94 -10.59
CA SER A 188 -2.61 -4.23 -9.88
C SER A 188 -2.40 -4.30 -8.37
N ASP A 189 -3.47 -4.10 -7.61
CA ASP A 189 -3.49 -4.29 -6.15
C ASP A 189 -3.73 -5.75 -5.70
N GLU A 190 -3.58 -6.73 -6.60
CA GLU A 190 -3.82 -8.15 -6.32
C GLU A 190 -2.69 -8.79 -5.52
N ASP A 191 -1.44 -8.42 -5.82
CA ASP A 191 -0.25 -8.91 -5.11
C ASP A 191 0.52 -7.75 -4.48
N TRP A 192 0.34 -7.58 -3.17
CA TRP A 192 1.03 -6.55 -2.41
C TRP A 192 2.56 -6.70 -2.44
N LYS A 193 3.11 -7.91 -2.58
CA LYS A 193 4.57 -8.12 -2.62
C LYS A 193 5.17 -7.50 -3.87
N THR A 194 4.52 -7.69 -5.01
CA THR A 194 4.89 -7.06 -6.27
C THR A 194 4.88 -5.54 -6.11
N VAL A 195 3.82 -4.95 -5.55
CA VAL A 195 3.76 -3.49 -5.33
C VAL A 195 4.89 -3.00 -4.41
N LEU A 196 5.14 -3.67 -3.29
CA LEU A 196 6.19 -3.26 -2.35
C LEU A 196 7.61 -3.40 -2.92
N LYS A 197 7.86 -4.37 -3.82
CA LYS A 197 9.12 -4.47 -4.56
C LYS A 197 9.33 -3.29 -5.51
N LEU A 198 8.27 -2.73 -6.08
CA LEU A 198 8.37 -1.55 -6.96
C LEU A 198 8.83 -0.28 -6.23
N VAL A 199 8.73 -0.22 -4.90
CA VAL A 199 9.16 0.94 -4.11
C VAL A 199 10.63 1.24 -4.35
N SER A 200 11.51 0.23 -4.28
CA SER A 200 12.94 0.41 -4.55
C SER A 200 13.29 0.47 -6.03
N LEU A 201 12.35 0.17 -6.95
CA LEU A 201 12.53 0.41 -8.39
C LEU A 201 12.20 1.84 -8.78
N SER A 202 11.11 2.38 -8.24
CA SER A 202 10.56 3.68 -8.59
C SER A 202 11.16 4.81 -7.76
N THR A 203 11.55 4.52 -6.52
CA THR A 203 12.07 5.50 -5.58
C THR A 203 13.37 4.98 -4.97
N TRP A 204 14.42 5.80 -5.00
CA TRP A 204 15.67 5.46 -4.33
C TRP A 204 16.52 6.69 -4.03
N LYS A 205 17.38 6.57 -3.02
CA LYS A 205 18.40 7.57 -2.72
C LYS A 205 19.60 7.43 -3.65
N GLN A 206 19.94 8.49 -4.37
CA GLN A 206 21.13 8.60 -5.19
C GLN A 206 21.96 9.79 -4.74
N GLU A 207 23.11 9.52 -4.12
CA GLU A 207 23.92 10.54 -3.44
C GLU A 207 23.07 11.26 -2.36
N ASN A 208 22.81 12.56 -2.55
CA ASN A 208 21.99 13.38 -1.64
C ASN A 208 20.62 13.74 -2.24
N GLU A 209 20.23 13.15 -3.36
CA GLU A 209 18.92 13.37 -3.99
C GLU A 209 18.10 12.08 -3.97
N ILE A 210 16.78 12.23 -3.82
CA ILE A 210 15.84 11.12 -4.00
C ILE A 210 15.39 11.15 -5.45
N LYS A 211 15.57 10.03 -6.17
CA LYS A 211 14.98 9.82 -7.48
C LYS A 211 13.63 9.17 -7.30
N VAL A 212 12.63 9.66 -8.02
CA VAL A 212 11.23 9.26 -7.91
C VAL A 212 10.65 9.12 -9.31
N TYR A 213 9.91 8.05 -9.57
CA TYR A 213 9.04 7.84 -10.72
C TYR A 213 7.61 7.54 -10.23
N PRO A 214 6.56 7.98 -10.95
CA PRO A 214 5.19 7.70 -10.55
C PRO A 214 4.91 6.20 -10.54
N VAL A 215 4.22 5.73 -9.50
CA VAL A 215 3.65 4.38 -9.44
C VAL A 215 2.14 4.48 -9.27
N LEU A 216 1.42 3.85 -10.20
CA LEU A 216 -0.03 3.85 -10.26
C LEU A 216 -0.51 2.44 -9.96
N ILE A 217 -1.37 2.31 -8.95
CA ILE A 217 -1.90 1.02 -8.50
C ILE A 217 -3.37 0.95 -8.87
N TYR A 218 -3.72 0.15 -9.87
CA TYR A 218 -5.12 0.01 -10.26
C TYR A 218 -5.81 -1.05 -9.42
N HIS A 219 -7.04 -0.74 -8.98
CA HIS A 219 -7.85 -1.67 -8.22
C HIS A 219 -8.42 -2.72 -9.18
N LYS A 220 -8.28 -4.00 -8.85
CA LYS A 220 -8.80 -5.11 -9.65
C LYS A 220 -9.60 -6.10 -8.80
N GLU A 221 -10.72 -6.54 -9.37
CA GLU A 221 -11.60 -7.58 -8.85
C GLU A 221 -11.72 -8.74 -9.88
N GLU A 222 -12.51 -9.77 -9.56
CA GLU A 222 -12.70 -10.91 -10.44
C GLU A 222 -13.21 -10.52 -11.83
N GLY A 223 -12.62 -11.13 -12.87
CA GLY A 223 -12.97 -10.91 -14.27
C GLY A 223 -12.42 -9.59 -14.82
N ASN A 224 -13.23 -8.88 -15.59
CA ASN A 224 -12.86 -7.60 -16.20
C ASN A 224 -13.23 -6.39 -15.32
N LYS A 225 -13.29 -6.59 -14.00
CA LYS A 225 -13.64 -5.56 -13.03
C LYS A 225 -12.43 -4.86 -12.48
N PHE A 226 -12.28 -3.58 -12.77
CA PHE A 226 -11.17 -2.77 -12.30
C PHE A 226 -11.53 -1.29 -12.28
N ASP A 227 -10.73 -0.47 -11.60
CA ASP A 227 -10.83 0.99 -11.60
C ASP A 227 -9.56 1.63 -12.18
N MET A 228 -9.75 2.61 -13.07
CA MET A 228 -8.68 3.28 -13.81
C MET A 228 -8.96 4.78 -14.02
N ASP A 229 -10.06 5.33 -13.51
CA ASP A 229 -10.48 6.69 -13.87
C ASP A 229 -9.42 7.73 -13.49
N SER A 230 -8.99 7.73 -12.22
CA SER A 230 -7.98 8.67 -11.72
C SER A 230 -6.60 8.45 -12.34
N ILE A 231 -6.27 7.19 -12.68
CA ILE A 231 -4.99 6.81 -13.29
C ILE A 231 -4.91 7.35 -14.71
N ILE A 232 -5.98 7.23 -15.48
CA ILE A 232 -6.05 7.77 -16.84
C ILE A 232 -5.89 9.28 -16.83
N GLN A 233 -6.58 9.98 -15.92
CA GLN A 233 -6.44 11.42 -15.78
C GLN A 233 -4.96 11.78 -15.49
N PHE A 234 -4.33 11.13 -14.52
CA PHE A 234 -2.91 11.34 -14.23
C PHE A 234 -2.01 11.10 -15.47
N ILE A 235 -2.21 10.01 -16.21
CA ILE A 235 -1.43 9.71 -17.43
C ILE A 235 -1.60 10.84 -18.47
N GLN A 236 -2.80 11.36 -18.64
CA GLN A 236 -3.06 12.44 -19.60
C GLN A 236 -2.37 13.75 -19.20
N ASP A 237 -2.39 14.08 -17.90
CA ASP A 237 -1.84 15.31 -17.34
C ASP A 237 -0.31 15.27 -17.28
N TYR A 238 0.26 14.13 -16.86
CA TYR A 238 1.70 13.91 -16.77
C TYR A 238 2.37 13.69 -18.14
N SER A 239 1.61 13.08 -19.07
CA SER A 239 2.07 12.71 -20.42
C SER A 239 3.38 11.92 -20.40
N PRO A 240 3.37 10.66 -19.89
CA PRO A 240 4.57 9.85 -19.76
C PRO A 240 5.18 9.50 -21.12
N THR A 241 6.49 9.23 -21.11
CA THR A 241 7.18 8.72 -22.30
C THR A 241 7.00 7.23 -22.46
N HIS A 242 6.98 6.49 -21.34
CA HIS A 242 6.69 5.06 -21.33
C HIS A 242 5.94 4.67 -20.07
N ILE A 243 5.14 3.60 -20.16
CA ILE A 243 4.52 2.92 -19.03
C ILE A 243 5.03 1.49 -18.94
N SER A 244 5.68 1.16 -17.83
CA SER A 244 6.06 -0.21 -17.46
C SER A 244 4.97 -0.86 -16.62
N ILE A 245 4.32 -1.87 -17.18
CA ILE A 245 3.23 -2.61 -16.52
C ILE A 245 3.77 -3.89 -15.90
N PHE A 246 3.60 -4.04 -14.60
CA PHE A 246 3.99 -5.24 -13.85
C PHE A 246 2.75 -6.09 -13.56
N GLY A 247 2.79 -7.34 -14.03
CA GLY A 247 1.68 -8.29 -13.90
C GLY A 247 0.79 -8.37 -15.14
N GLU A 248 -0.18 -9.28 -15.09
CA GLU A 248 -1.09 -9.54 -16.22
C GLU A 248 -2.22 -8.51 -16.29
N THR A 249 -2.51 -8.07 -17.51
CA THR A 249 -3.62 -7.18 -17.84
C THR A 249 -4.71 -7.89 -18.62
N SER A 250 -5.93 -7.36 -18.53
CA SER A 250 -7.00 -7.76 -19.43
C SER A 250 -6.91 -6.98 -20.74
N ASN A 251 -7.40 -7.55 -21.85
CA ASN A 251 -7.55 -6.83 -23.12
C ASN A 251 -8.34 -5.52 -22.94
N LYS A 252 -9.32 -5.48 -22.01
CA LYS A 252 -10.10 -4.27 -21.73
C LYS A 252 -9.21 -3.15 -21.17
N LEU A 253 -8.29 -3.46 -20.27
CA LEU A 253 -7.33 -2.50 -19.72
C LEU A 253 -6.34 -2.04 -20.80
N ASP A 254 -5.80 -2.96 -21.58
CA ASP A 254 -4.84 -2.66 -22.64
C ASP A 254 -5.43 -1.71 -23.69
N ASN A 255 -6.66 -1.98 -24.13
CA ASN A 255 -7.40 -1.11 -25.05
C ASN A 255 -7.70 0.26 -24.42
N LEU A 256 -7.92 0.33 -23.11
CA LEU A 256 -8.17 1.58 -22.41
C LEU A 256 -6.93 2.47 -22.34
N LEU A 257 -5.73 1.90 -22.28
CA LEU A 257 -4.48 2.66 -22.29
C LEU A 257 -4.21 3.32 -23.65
N VAL A 258 -4.52 2.63 -24.75
CA VAL A 258 -4.30 3.15 -26.12
C VAL A 258 -5.47 3.95 -26.68
N ALA A 259 -6.67 3.83 -26.10
CA ALA A 259 -7.84 4.60 -26.53
C ALA A 259 -7.58 6.11 -26.39
N LYS A 260 -8.08 6.91 -27.35
CA LYS A 260 -7.90 8.37 -27.40
C LYS A 260 -8.27 9.05 -26.08
N LYS A 261 -7.62 10.18 -25.75
CA LYS A 261 -7.78 10.91 -24.47
C LYS A 261 -9.22 11.13 -24.00
N ASP A 262 -10.15 11.40 -24.92
CA ASP A 262 -11.57 11.56 -24.59
C ASP A 262 -12.18 10.30 -23.91
N PHE A 263 -11.58 9.12 -24.13
CA PHE A 263 -12.04 7.80 -23.71
C PHE A 263 -11.03 7.02 -22.85
N GLY A 264 -9.73 7.10 -23.13
CA GLY A 264 -8.67 6.35 -22.46
C GLY A 264 -7.40 7.15 -22.25
N ALA A 265 -6.25 6.51 -22.03
CA ALA A 265 -5.01 7.24 -21.70
C ALA A 265 -4.37 7.93 -22.92
N GLY A 266 -4.70 7.51 -24.14
CA GLY A 266 -4.23 8.11 -25.39
C GLY A 266 -2.80 7.78 -25.77
N LEU A 267 -2.28 6.65 -25.28
CA LEU A 267 -0.92 6.19 -25.53
C LEU A 267 -0.81 5.44 -26.86
N ASN A 268 0.41 5.40 -27.40
CA ASN A 268 0.77 4.50 -28.49
C ASN A 268 1.22 3.15 -27.93
N GLU A 269 1.04 2.06 -28.71
CA GLU A 269 1.47 0.71 -28.29
C GLU A 269 2.97 0.65 -27.95
N GLU A 270 3.80 1.41 -28.67
CA GLU A 270 5.25 1.49 -28.46
C GLU A 270 5.64 2.22 -27.15
N GLU A 271 4.72 2.93 -26.51
CA GLU A 271 4.92 3.59 -25.22
C GLU A 271 4.58 2.66 -24.04
N ILE A 272 4.07 1.44 -24.30
CA ILE A 272 3.64 0.49 -23.27
C ILE A 272 4.60 -0.71 -23.25
N LEU A 273 5.21 -0.96 -22.08
CA LEU A 273 6.10 -2.08 -21.83
C LEU A 273 5.46 -3.06 -20.83
N LYS A 274 5.33 -4.33 -21.19
CA LYS A 274 4.97 -5.41 -20.25
C LYS A 274 6.23 -5.88 -19.52
N ALA A 275 6.43 -5.42 -18.29
CA ALA A 275 7.57 -5.75 -17.47
C ALA A 275 7.32 -7.00 -16.62
N SER A 276 8.36 -7.79 -16.38
CA SER A 276 8.30 -9.00 -15.56
C SER A 276 9.06 -8.84 -14.25
N MET A 277 8.50 -9.37 -13.16
CA MET A 277 9.23 -9.47 -11.88
C MET A 277 10.42 -10.43 -11.93
N ASN A 278 10.52 -11.29 -12.96
CA ASN A 278 11.72 -12.09 -13.20
C ASN A 278 12.95 -11.22 -13.52
N ASP A 279 12.72 -10.02 -14.07
CA ASP A 279 13.77 -9.07 -14.42
C ASP A 279 14.11 -8.12 -13.26
N TYR A 280 13.53 -8.31 -12.07
CA TYR A 280 13.64 -7.38 -10.93
C TYR A 280 15.10 -6.98 -10.64
N TYR A 281 16.01 -7.93 -10.53
CA TYR A 281 17.42 -7.63 -10.23
C TYR A 281 18.16 -6.93 -11.37
N SER A 282 17.66 -7.01 -12.61
CA SER A 282 18.28 -6.34 -13.78
C SER A 282 18.16 -4.81 -13.75
N TYR A 283 17.35 -4.26 -12.84
CA TYR A 283 17.28 -2.83 -12.55
C TYR A 283 18.50 -2.28 -11.82
N TRP A 284 19.40 -3.16 -11.37
CA TRP A 284 20.71 -2.80 -10.83
C TRP A 284 21.80 -3.40 -11.71
N ASN A 285 22.79 -2.59 -12.09
CA ASN A 285 24.01 -3.11 -12.73
C ASN A 285 24.83 -3.92 -11.72
N GLU A 286 24.95 -3.39 -10.49
CA GLU A 286 25.61 -4.01 -9.35
C GLU A 286 24.90 -3.52 -8.06
N PHE A 287 24.82 -4.39 -7.07
CA PHE A 287 24.33 -4.09 -5.71
C PHE A 287 25.07 -4.95 -4.70
N ASP A 288 25.46 -4.40 -3.56
CA ASP A 288 26.22 -5.10 -2.51
C ASP A 288 25.39 -5.45 -1.28
N THR A 289 24.14 -5.00 -1.25
CA THR A 289 23.21 -5.18 -0.13
C THR A 289 21.90 -5.76 -0.63
N ILE A 290 21.23 -6.55 0.22
CA ILE A 290 19.89 -7.09 0.00
C ILE A 290 19.07 -6.94 1.28
N VAL A 291 17.79 -6.59 1.14
CA VAL A 291 16.80 -6.63 2.23
C VAL A 291 15.90 -7.84 2.06
N ILE A 292 15.79 -8.66 3.09
CA ILE A 292 14.90 -9.83 3.16
C ILE A 292 13.87 -9.58 4.26
N SER A 293 12.61 -9.44 3.87
CA SER A 293 11.47 -9.28 4.78
C SER A 293 10.84 -10.62 5.12
N GLU A 294 10.34 -10.75 6.34
CA GLU A 294 9.28 -11.71 6.68
C GLU A 294 8.12 -11.60 5.68
N ASP A 295 7.47 -12.74 5.39
CA ASP A 295 6.22 -12.79 4.62
C ASP A 295 5.03 -12.29 5.46
N ASP A 296 5.11 -11.02 5.85
CA ASP A 296 4.13 -10.29 6.63
C ASP A 296 4.00 -8.89 6.04
N TYR A 297 2.76 -8.47 5.74
CA TYR A 297 2.50 -7.24 5.01
C TYR A 297 3.00 -5.99 5.75
N LYS A 298 2.78 -5.92 7.07
CA LYS A 298 3.25 -4.83 7.93
C LYS A 298 4.78 -4.72 7.91
N THR A 299 5.45 -5.87 8.02
CA THR A 299 6.92 -5.95 7.94
C THR A 299 7.42 -5.57 6.55
N GLY A 300 6.71 -5.99 5.50
CA GLY A 300 6.97 -5.61 4.12
C GLY A 300 6.94 -4.10 3.90
N ILE A 301 5.94 -3.40 4.44
CA ILE A 301 5.80 -1.94 4.33
C ILE A 301 7.08 -1.24 4.80
N VAL A 302 7.53 -1.53 6.03
CA VAL A 302 8.74 -0.90 6.60
C VAL A 302 10.02 -1.36 5.86
N SER A 303 10.07 -2.63 5.44
CA SER A 303 11.19 -3.16 4.67
C SER A 303 11.34 -2.47 3.31
N SER A 304 10.22 -2.12 2.66
CA SER A 304 10.20 -1.48 1.35
C SER A 304 10.73 -0.04 1.38
N ILE A 305 10.31 0.78 2.35
CA ILE A 305 10.83 2.15 2.51
C ILE A 305 12.30 2.15 2.90
N PHE A 306 12.73 1.19 3.74
CA PHE A 306 14.14 1.03 4.08
C PHE A 306 14.97 0.60 2.87
N SER A 307 14.50 -0.39 2.12
CA SER A 307 15.11 -0.88 0.87
C SER A 307 15.28 0.23 -0.16
N SER A 308 14.29 1.10 -0.32
CA SER A 308 14.37 2.31 -1.15
C SER A 308 15.45 3.28 -0.64
N GLN A 309 15.47 3.55 0.66
CA GLN A 309 16.42 4.49 1.26
C GLN A 309 17.88 4.05 1.11
N ILE A 310 18.14 2.75 1.16
CA ILE A 310 19.47 2.18 0.93
C ILE A 310 19.66 1.68 -0.50
N ASN A 311 18.77 2.02 -1.45
CA ASN A 311 18.84 1.64 -2.88
C ASN A 311 19.22 0.16 -3.10
N SER A 312 18.54 -0.73 -2.39
CA SER A 312 18.81 -2.17 -2.36
C SER A 312 17.60 -2.96 -2.85
N PRO A 313 17.77 -4.11 -3.52
CA PRO A 313 16.66 -5.03 -3.78
C PRO A 313 15.96 -5.49 -2.50
N LEU A 314 14.65 -5.72 -2.60
CA LEU A 314 13.77 -6.29 -1.57
C LEU A 314 13.32 -7.70 -1.96
N MET A 315 13.37 -8.63 -1.02
CA MET A 315 12.91 -10.00 -1.16
C MET A 315 12.00 -10.38 0.01
N PHE A 316 11.06 -11.29 -0.22
CA PHE A 316 10.22 -11.87 0.83
C PHE A 316 10.64 -13.30 1.13
N GLU A 317 10.36 -13.73 2.36
CA GLU A 317 10.83 -15.01 2.89
C GLU A 317 10.47 -16.22 2.03
N ASP A 318 9.28 -16.23 1.44
CA ASP A 318 8.78 -17.32 0.62
C ASP A 318 9.31 -17.31 -0.82
N GLU A 319 10.00 -16.25 -1.22
CA GLU A 319 10.52 -16.00 -2.58
C GLU A 319 12.03 -15.77 -2.60
N ILE A 320 12.77 -16.40 -1.68
CA ILE A 320 14.23 -16.22 -1.58
C ILE A 320 14.96 -16.88 -2.75
N ASP A 321 15.49 -16.05 -3.64
CA ASP A 321 16.56 -16.40 -4.56
C ASP A 321 17.93 -16.36 -3.87
N TYR A 322 18.46 -17.53 -3.52
CA TYR A 322 19.78 -17.65 -2.89
C TYR A 322 20.95 -17.30 -3.82
N SER A 323 20.75 -17.32 -5.14
CA SER A 323 21.82 -17.11 -6.12
C SER A 323 22.38 -15.69 -6.07
N VAL A 324 21.54 -14.70 -5.71
CA VAL A 324 21.92 -13.29 -5.62
C VAL A 324 22.52 -12.89 -4.27
N ILE A 325 22.42 -13.74 -3.24
CA ILE A 325 22.85 -13.42 -1.87
C ILE A 325 24.36 -13.59 -1.66
N HIS A 326 25.00 -14.43 -2.47
CA HIS A 326 26.39 -14.84 -2.21
C HIS A 326 27.35 -13.64 -2.14
N GLY A 327 28.05 -13.49 -1.01
CA GLY A 327 29.02 -12.41 -0.80
C GLY A 327 28.40 -11.02 -0.69
N LYS A 328 27.11 -10.91 -0.34
CA LYS A 328 26.39 -9.65 -0.13
C LYS A 328 26.14 -9.41 1.36
N LYS A 329 25.97 -8.14 1.73
CA LYS A 329 25.41 -7.76 3.03
C LYS A 329 23.90 -7.96 3.03
N VAL A 330 23.36 -8.63 4.03
CA VAL A 330 21.93 -8.94 4.12
C VAL A 330 21.31 -8.31 5.36
N TYR A 331 20.21 -7.60 5.15
CA TYR A 331 19.32 -7.12 6.20
C TYR A 331 18.12 -8.04 6.27
N ILE A 332 17.94 -8.74 7.38
CA ILE A 332 16.74 -9.55 7.65
C ILE A 332 15.81 -8.73 8.53
N VAL A 333 14.57 -8.55 8.10
CA VAL A 333 13.55 -7.80 8.83
C VAL A 333 12.41 -8.73 9.22
N GLY A 334 12.09 -8.78 10.52
CA GLY A 334 11.08 -9.68 11.06
C GLY A 334 11.60 -11.10 11.37
N GLU A 335 10.67 -12.04 11.52
CA GLU A 335 10.93 -13.41 11.94
C GLU A 335 10.87 -14.41 10.79
N ILE A 336 11.97 -14.56 10.05
CA ILE A 336 12.08 -15.64 9.06
C ILE A 336 12.48 -16.99 9.68
N SER A 337 12.13 -18.10 9.04
CA SER A 337 12.41 -19.46 9.53
C SER A 337 13.90 -19.72 9.77
N SER A 338 14.20 -20.46 10.85
CA SER A 338 15.58 -20.76 11.27
C SER A 338 16.40 -21.46 10.19
N GLU A 339 15.77 -22.35 9.41
CA GLU A 339 16.42 -23.07 8.31
C GLU A 339 16.90 -22.09 7.22
N ARG A 340 16.05 -21.14 6.81
CA ARG A 340 16.41 -20.08 5.85
C ARG A 340 17.49 -19.16 6.41
N LYS A 341 17.39 -18.75 7.69
CA LYS A 341 18.42 -17.92 8.36
C LYS A 341 19.79 -18.58 8.35
N GLU A 342 19.86 -19.88 8.63
CA GLU A 342 21.12 -20.63 8.64
C GLU A 342 21.77 -20.66 7.27
N VAL A 343 20.98 -20.88 6.20
CA VAL A 343 21.48 -20.84 4.82
C VAL A 343 21.99 -19.44 4.47
N ILE A 344 21.21 -18.39 4.74
CA ILE A 344 21.61 -17.00 4.47
C ILE A 344 22.93 -16.66 5.18
N LYS A 345 23.09 -17.03 6.46
CA LYS A 345 24.32 -16.80 7.24
C LYS A 345 25.55 -17.51 6.70
N ILE A 346 25.38 -18.59 5.94
CA ILE A 346 26.48 -19.33 5.31
C ILE A 346 26.93 -18.64 4.02
N ILE A 347 26.00 -18.10 3.23
CA ILE A 347 26.29 -17.60 1.88
C ILE A 347 26.51 -16.08 1.81
N ALA A 348 25.88 -15.31 2.71
CA ALA A 348 26.04 -13.86 2.80
C ALA A 348 27.42 -13.48 3.33
N GLU A 349 27.92 -12.30 2.97
CA GLU A 349 29.14 -11.73 3.57
C GLU A 349 28.90 -11.34 5.03
N SER A 350 27.76 -10.70 5.31
CA SER A 350 27.33 -10.33 6.66
C SER A 350 25.81 -10.28 6.73
N VAL A 351 25.27 -10.48 7.93
CA VAL A 351 23.82 -10.50 8.19
C VAL A 351 23.53 -9.62 9.40
N GLU A 352 22.61 -8.67 9.23
CA GLU A 352 22.03 -7.86 10.30
C GLU A 352 20.54 -8.18 10.42
N GLU A 353 20.06 -8.45 11.64
CA GLU A 353 18.67 -8.81 11.90
C GLU A 353 17.98 -7.65 12.63
N TYR A 354 16.81 -7.25 12.17
CA TYR A 354 16.02 -6.15 12.71
C TYR A 354 14.59 -6.60 13.00
N SER A 355 14.07 -6.20 14.17
CA SER A 355 12.62 -6.12 14.33
C SER A 355 12.07 -4.94 13.52
N VAL A 356 10.76 -4.92 13.23
CA VAL A 356 10.11 -3.77 12.56
C VAL A 356 10.47 -2.46 13.25
N LYS A 357 10.38 -2.44 14.58
CA LYS A 357 10.70 -1.27 15.40
C LYS A 357 12.17 -0.87 15.34
N ASP A 358 13.09 -1.82 15.40
CA ASP A 358 14.52 -1.50 15.32
C ASP A 358 14.87 -0.96 13.93
N LEU A 359 14.20 -1.45 12.87
CA LEU A 359 14.36 -0.90 11.53
C LEU A 359 13.77 0.50 11.40
N GLN A 360 12.62 0.78 12.02
CA GLN A 360 12.04 2.14 12.08
C GLN A 360 13.02 3.11 12.75
N LYS A 361 13.64 2.72 13.87
CA LYS A 361 14.69 3.53 14.52
C LYS A 361 15.90 3.73 13.62
N LYS A 362 16.31 2.68 12.91
CA LYS A 362 17.39 2.76 11.93
C LYS A 362 17.05 3.71 10.78
N TYR A 363 15.81 3.71 10.32
CA TYR A 363 15.33 4.62 9.29
C TYR A 363 15.34 6.07 9.77
N ILE A 364 14.92 6.36 11.00
CA ILE A 364 15.04 7.69 11.62
C ILE A 364 16.51 8.13 11.65
N GLU A 365 17.43 7.27 12.11
CA GLU A 365 18.87 7.59 12.12
C GLU A 365 19.43 7.91 10.73
N LEU A 366 18.93 7.26 9.68
CA LEU A 366 19.39 7.44 8.29
C LEU A 366 18.80 8.66 7.59
N THR A 367 17.63 9.13 8.04
CA THR A 367 16.86 10.20 7.39
C THR A 367 16.85 11.50 8.19
N ASP A 368 17.10 11.43 9.51
CA ASP A 368 16.83 12.53 10.46
C ASP A 368 15.39 13.06 10.34
N THR A 369 14.44 12.16 10.02
CA THR A 369 13.07 12.55 9.72
C THR A 369 12.31 13.02 10.97
N ASP A 370 11.52 14.07 10.79
CA ASP A 370 10.55 14.60 11.75
C ASP A 370 9.11 14.46 11.21
N LYS A 371 8.89 13.51 10.30
CA LYS A 371 7.61 13.31 9.60
C LYS A 371 7.14 11.87 9.78
N VAL A 372 5.86 11.71 10.10
CA VAL A 372 5.26 10.40 10.35
C VAL A 372 4.01 10.18 9.51
N VAL A 373 3.88 8.98 8.93
CA VAL A 373 2.69 8.51 8.25
C VAL A 373 2.03 7.42 9.08
N VAL A 374 0.73 7.52 9.30
CA VAL A 374 -0.08 6.52 9.99
C VAL A 374 -0.89 5.72 8.97
N VAL A 375 -0.78 4.40 9.04
CA VAL A 375 -1.57 3.46 8.23
C VAL A 375 -2.13 2.32 9.08
N ASN A 376 -3.08 1.57 8.54
CA ASN A 376 -3.56 0.33 9.15
C ASN A 376 -3.24 -0.85 8.23
N PRO A 377 -2.35 -1.78 8.64
CA PRO A 377 -1.93 -2.89 7.78
C PRO A 377 -3.03 -3.94 7.58
N ASN A 378 -4.15 -3.89 8.31
CA ASN A 378 -5.28 -4.79 8.08
C ASN A 378 -6.20 -4.30 6.94
N ASP A 379 -5.91 -3.16 6.32
CA ASP A 379 -6.75 -2.56 5.28
C ASP A 379 -6.77 -3.33 3.95
N LEU A 380 -5.95 -4.39 3.80
CA LEU A 380 -6.06 -5.36 2.71
C LEU A 380 -7.40 -6.10 2.71
N GLU A 381 -7.95 -6.34 3.90
CA GLU A 381 -9.18 -7.11 4.11
C GLU A 381 -10.36 -6.24 4.58
N ILE A 382 -10.12 -4.95 4.81
CA ILE A 382 -11.15 -3.98 5.21
C ILE A 382 -11.59 -3.20 3.98
N PHE A 383 -12.84 -3.42 3.58
CA PHE A 383 -13.47 -2.71 2.47
C PHE A 383 -14.94 -2.41 2.81
N GLN A 384 -15.50 -1.43 2.12
CA GLN A 384 -16.93 -1.19 2.09
C GLN A 384 -17.51 -1.85 0.84
N GLU A 385 -18.46 -2.76 1.03
CA GLU A 385 -19.14 -3.44 -0.08
C GLU A 385 -20.25 -2.54 -0.64
N ASN A 386 -19.99 -1.91 -1.78
CA ASN A 386 -20.97 -1.09 -2.50
C ASN A 386 -20.68 -1.11 -4.00
N ASN A 387 -21.73 -1.29 -4.83
CA ASN A 387 -21.62 -1.21 -6.27
C ASN A 387 -21.32 0.24 -6.70
N PHE A 388 -20.04 0.53 -6.92
CA PHE A 388 -19.57 1.81 -7.39
C PHE A 388 -19.38 1.77 -8.91
N LYS A 389 -19.91 2.77 -9.61
CA LYS A 389 -19.85 2.89 -11.07
C LYS A 389 -18.68 3.80 -11.45
N THR A 390 -17.70 3.24 -12.16
CA THR A 390 -16.61 4.01 -12.75
C THR A 390 -17.04 4.63 -14.09
N LYS A 391 -16.31 5.65 -14.57
CA LYS A 391 -16.57 6.35 -15.84
C LYS A 391 -15.94 5.64 -17.03
N LYS A 392 -14.75 5.06 -16.86
CA LYS A 392 -13.90 4.51 -17.92
C LYS A 392 -13.74 2.98 -17.88
N SER A 393 -14.23 2.33 -16.82
CA SER A 393 -14.15 0.88 -16.63
C SER A 393 -15.52 0.30 -16.23
N SER A 394 -15.55 -0.88 -15.58
CA SER A 394 -16.79 -1.51 -15.12
C SER A 394 -17.11 -1.18 -13.65
N LYS A 395 -18.28 -1.61 -13.18
CA LYS A 395 -18.66 -1.53 -11.76
C LYS A 395 -17.70 -2.35 -10.88
N ILE A 396 -17.20 -1.72 -9.82
CA ILE A 396 -16.45 -2.37 -8.73
C ILE A 396 -17.35 -2.46 -7.49
N SER A 397 -17.08 -3.37 -6.57
CA SER A 397 -17.86 -3.56 -5.34
C SER A 397 -17.08 -3.32 -4.04
N LYS A 398 -15.74 -3.38 -4.06
CA LYS A 398 -14.90 -3.22 -2.87
C LYS A 398 -14.20 -1.87 -2.85
N ILE A 399 -14.88 -0.87 -2.30
CA ILE A 399 -14.35 0.50 -2.19
C ILE A 399 -13.74 0.75 -0.79
N TYR A 400 -12.94 1.80 -0.66
CA TYR A 400 -12.30 2.25 0.58
C TYR A 400 -11.47 1.15 1.25
N SER A 401 -10.44 0.69 0.53
CA SER A 401 -9.53 -0.38 0.98
C SER A 401 -8.12 -0.19 0.42
N LYS A 402 -7.14 -0.83 1.08
CA LYS A 402 -5.74 -0.93 0.62
C LYS A 402 -4.97 0.39 0.47
N ASP A 403 -5.43 1.50 1.07
CA ASP A 403 -4.73 2.79 0.99
C ASP A 403 -3.28 2.71 1.49
N SER A 404 -3.01 1.85 2.48
CA SER A 404 -1.67 1.62 3.04
C SER A 404 -0.66 1.15 1.98
N LEU A 405 -1.12 0.48 0.92
CA LEU A 405 -0.25 -0.06 -0.12
C LEU A 405 0.31 1.06 -1.03
N ALA A 406 -0.38 2.19 -1.12
CA ALA A 406 0.10 3.38 -1.82
C ALA A 406 1.00 4.27 -0.94
N SER A 407 0.87 4.18 0.39
CA SER A 407 1.60 5.04 1.34
C SER A 407 3.12 4.98 1.22
N VAL A 408 3.67 3.81 0.88
CA VAL A 408 5.11 3.56 0.78
C VAL A 408 5.81 4.40 -0.28
N PHE A 409 5.09 4.82 -1.33
CA PHE A 409 5.65 5.68 -2.38
C PHE A 409 5.80 7.12 -1.90
N LEU A 410 4.80 7.65 -1.19
CA LEU A 410 4.89 8.97 -0.57
C LEU A 410 5.98 8.99 0.51
N SER A 411 5.95 8.02 1.42
CA SER A 411 6.92 7.93 2.52
C SER A 411 8.36 7.78 2.03
N SER A 412 8.60 7.01 0.97
CA SER A 412 9.92 6.88 0.37
C SER A 412 10.39 8.16 -0.31
N ALA A 413 9.49 8.86 -1.01
CA ALA A 413 9.81 10.08 -1.74
C ALA A 413 10.04 11.28 -0.82
N LYS A 414 9.30 11.36 0.29
CA LYS A 414 9.38 12.45 1.28
C LYS A 414 10.17 12.09 2.53
N GLU A 415 10.84 10.94 2.58
CA GLU A 415 11.55 10.42 3.76
C GLU A 415 10.69 10.45 5.04
N GLU A 416 9.43 10.02 4.94
CA GLU A 416 8.52 9.94 6.10
C GLU A 416 8.57 8.54 6.72
N LEU A 417 8.44 8.44 8.04
CA LEU A 417 8.40 7.17 8.74
C LEU A 417 6.97 6.64 8.80
N ILE A 418 6.74 5.39 8.41
CA ILE A 418 5.43 4.74 8.57
C ILE A 418 5.31 4.11 9.97
N ILE A 419 4.22 4.41 10.67
CA ILE A 419 3.76 3.75 11.91
C ILE A 419 2.35 3.17 11.72
N PHE A 420 1.90 2.34 12.65
CA PHE A 420 0.73 1.50 12.44
C PHE A 420 -0.36 1.65 13.50
N THR A 421 -1.63 1.60 13.11
CA THR A 421 -2.71 1.23 14.03
C THR A 421 -3.39 -0.04 13.53
N GLU A 422 -3.57 -1.02 14.41
CA GLU A 422 -4.04 -2.35 14.01
C GLU A 422 -5.51 -2.52 14.35
N LEU A 423 -6.38 -1.93 13.54
CA LEU A 423 -7.83 -2.06 13.65
C LEU A 423 -8.32 -3.11 12.66
N ALA A 424 -9.17 -4.05 13.12
CA ALA A 424 -9.64 -5.17 12.28
C ALA A 424 -11.15 -5.13 11.98
N ASP A 425 -11.93 -4.45 12.82
CA ASP A 425 -13.38 -4.34 12.67
C ASP A 425 -13.73 -2.86 12.64
N PRO A 426 -14.14 -2.30 11.49
CA PRO A 426 -14.49 -0.88 11.32
C PRO A 426 -15.60 -0.41 12.26
N GLY A 427 -16.49 -1.31 12.67
CA GLY A 427 -17.86 -0.94 13.04
C GLY A 427 -18.73 -0.71 11.80
N ASN A 428 -20.00 -0.33 12.00
CA ASN A 428 -20.90 0.03 10.90
C ASN A 428 -21.79 1.16 11.39
N GLU A 429 -21.86 2.22 10.62
CA GLU A 429 -22.65 3.38 10.98
C GLU A 429 -23.56 3.76 9.83
N ASN A 430 -24.84 3.46 9.99
CA ASN A 430 -25.91 3.80 9.05
C ASN A 430 -27.20 4.16 9.80
N LYS A 431 -27.08 4.54 11.07
CA LYS A 431 -28.19 4.83 11.98
C LYS A 431 -27.88 6.07 12.79
N CYS A 432 -28.92 6.82 13.14
CA CYS A 432 -28.86 7.95 14.06
C CYS A 432 -28.65 7.52 15.53
N GLU A 433 -27.65 6.69 15.78
CA GLU A 433 -27.31 6.15 17.10
C GLU A 433 -25.78 6.04 17.21
N GLU A 434 -25.23 6.36 18.38
CA GLU A 434 -23.79 6.22 18.66
C GLU A 434 -23.35 4.77 18.48
N ASN A 435 -22.27 4.54 17.72
CA ASN A 435 -21.64 3.24 17.59
C ASN A 435 -20.42 3.14 18.53
N ASP A 436 -20.55 2.33 19.57
CA ASP A 436 -19.48 2.07 20.55
C ASP A 436 -18.17 1.59 19.87
N LYS A 437 -18.27 0.82 18.78
CA LYS A 437 -17.12 0.23 18.10
C LYS A 437 -16.23 1.26 17.42
N ILE A 438 -16.83 2.26 16.75
CA ILE A 438 -16.09 3.33 16.08
C ILE A 438 -15.35 4.19 17.11
N LYS A 439 -16.02 4.47 18.23
CA LYS A 439 -15.42 5.19 19.36
C LYS A 439 -14.29 4.40 20.02
N GLU A 440 -14.46 3.10 20.22
CA GLU A 440 -13.39 2.21 20.70
C GLU A 440 -12.18 2.20 19.76
N ASN A 441 -12.42 2.14 18.44
CA ASN A 441 -11.39 2.17 17.43
C ASN A 441 -10.62 3.50 17.42
N TYR A 442 -11.34 4.63 17.49
CA TYR A 442 -10.73 5.95 17.66
C TYR A 442 -9.81 6.00 18.89
N ILE A 443 -10.32 5.62 20.08
CA ILE A 443 -9.53 5.64 21.33
C ILE A 443 -8.30 4.74 21.22
N LYS A 444 -8.44 3.58 20.55
CA LYS A 444 -7.33 2.65 20.34
C LYS A 444 -6.28 3.25 19.41
N ALA A 445 -6.69 3.79 18.26
CA ALA A 445 -5.77 4.38 17.28
C ALA A 445 -5.02 5.58 17.85
N ASP A 446 -5.72 6.50 18.51
CA ASP A 446 -5.15 7.69 19.17
C ASP A 446 -4.02 7.30 20.13
N LYS A 447 -4.32 6.31 20.97
CA LYS A 447 -3.35 5.76 21.92
C LYS A 447 -2.16 5.08 21.24
N GLU A 448 -2.39 4.26 20.21
CA GLU A 448 -1.33 3.54 19.50
C GLU A 448 -0.39 4.49 18.75
N ILE A 449 -0.91 5.58 18.20
CA ILE A 449 -0.14 6.63 17.53
C ILE A 449 0.75 7.34 18.56
N GLU A 450 0.18 7.81 19.68
CA GLU A 450 0.93 8.49 20.74
C GLU A 450 2.04 7.59 21.31
N GLU A 451 1.73 6.33 21.67
CA GLU A 451 2.70 5.40 22.23
C GLU A 451 3.87 5.11 21.26
N GLN A 452 3.61 5.00 19.96
CA GLN A 452 4.67 4.77 18.96
C GLN A 452 5.53 6.02 18.73
N ILE A 453 4.93 7.21 18.68
CA ILE A 453 5.68 8.45 18.52
C ILE A 453 6.62 8.66 19.71
N GLU A 454 6.12 8.51 20.95
CA GLU A 454 6.92 8.62 22.17
C GLU A 454 8.06 7.57 22.24
N GLU A 455 7.86 6.41 21.63
CA GLU A 455 8.81 5.31 21.68
C GLU A 455 9.90 5.37 20.59
N LEU A 456 9.57 5.92 19.42
CA LEU A 456 10.43 5.96 18.24
C LEU A 456 11.24 7.26 18.16
N PHE A 457 10.65 8.40 18.53
CA PHE A 457 11.28 9.71 18.35
C PHE A 457 11.83 10.29 19.65
N GLU A 458 13.00 10.93 19.57
CA GLU A 458 13.55 11.71 20.70
C GLU A 458 12.83 13.04 20.91
N ASN A 459 12.34 13.65 19.82
CA ASN A 459 11.56 14.88 19.80
C ASN A 459 10.26 14.64 19.05
N ILE A 460 9.18 15.31 19.44
CA ILE A 460 7.90 15.18 18.76
C ILE A 460 8.07 15.55 17.26
N PRO A 461 7.63 14.69 16.32
CA PRO A 461 7.68 14.98 14.89
C PRO A 461 6.85 16.23 14.56
N LYS A 462 7.14 16.90 13.44
CA LYS A 462 6.41 18.11 13.02
C LYS A 462 5.16 17.81 12.20
N TYR A 463 5.19 16.74 11.42
CA TYR A 463 4.12 16.40 10.46
C TYR A 463 3.53 15.02 10.74
N LEU A 464 2.21 14.91 10.65
CA LEU A 464 1.45 13.67 10.74
C LEU A 464 0.54 13.53 9.51
N THR A 465 0.82 12.54 8.67
CA THR A 465 0.01 12.20 7.50
C THR A 465 -0.78 10.93 7.80
N ILE A 466 -2.09 10.92 7.58
CA ILE A 466 -2.90 9.70 7.71
C ILE A 466 -3.25 9.21 6.32
N ILE A 467 -2.78 8.02 5.93
CA ILE A 467 -3.13 7.43 4.63
C ILE A 467 -4.05 6.24 4.88
N SER A 468 -5.35 6.53 4.96
CA SER A 468 -6.36 5.55 5.32
C SER A 468 -7.78 6.09 5.13
N SER A 469 -8.65 5.27 4.57
CA SER A 469 -10.09 5.48 4.58
C SER A 469 -10.71 5.34 5.99
N PRO A 470 -11.84 6.01 6.29
CA PRO A 470 -12.41 6.03 7.65
C PRO A 470 -12.97 4.70 8.18
N ASN A 471 -13.33 3.76 7.30
CA ASN A 471 -13.65 2.38 7.69
C ASN A 471 -12.40 1.60 8.16
N SER A 472 -11.18 2.08 7.91
CA SER A 472 -9.95 1.47 8.39
C SER A 472 -9.36 2.22 9.59
N ILE A 473 -9.24 3.55 9.51
CA ILE A 473 -8.89 4.44 10.63
C ILE A 473 -9.94 5.55 10.72
N PRO A 474 -10.81 5.58 11.75
CA PRO A 474 -11.90 6.55 11.85
C PRO A 474 -11.45 8.00 11.68
N ASP A 475 -12.19 8.78 10.89
CA ASP A 475 -11.99 10.23 10.68
C ASP A 475 -12.86 11.09 11.61
N SER A 476 -13.91 10.50 12.18
CA SER A 476 -14.94 11.21 12.93
C SER A 476 -15.75 10.28 13.82
N ILE A 477 -16.35 10.85 14.87
CA ILE A 477 -17.24 10.17 15.82
C ILE A 477 -18.63 10.80 15.85
N PHE A 478 -19.65 9.98 16.13
CA PHE A 478 -21.04 10.43 16.26
C PHE A 478 -21.19 11.48 17.37
N GLU A 479 -21.85 12.60 17.05
CA GLU A 479 -22.24 13.59 18.04
C GLU A 479 -23.75 13.55 18.33
N LYS A 480 -24.57 13.77 17.31
CA LYS A 480 -26.04 13.83 17.44
C LYS A 480 -26.73 13.55 16.12
N CYS A 481 -28.00 13.18 16.20
CA CYS A 481 -28.87 13.09 15.03
C CYS A 481 -29.66 14.39 14.86
N HIS A 482 -29.77 14.85 13.63
CA HIS A 482 -30.68 15.90 13.21
C HIS A 482 -32.10 15.33 13.00
N GLU A 483 -33.13 16.17 13.13
CA GLU A 483 -34.53 15.74 13.01
C GLU A 483 -34.87 15.16 11.62
N THR A 484 -34.10 15.54 10.59
CA THR A 484 -34.24 15.02 9.22
C THR A 484 -33.56 13.66 9.00
N GLY A 485 -32.85 13.12 10.00
CA GLY A 485 -32.18 11.82 9.92
C GLY A 485 -30.69 11.88 9.54
N TYR A 486 -30.11 13.07 9.34
CA TYR A 486 -28.66 13.22 9.19
C TYR A 486 -27.94 13.10 10.53
N GLN A 487 -26.76 12.50 10.51
CA GLN A 487 -25.86 12.37 11.64
C GLN A 487 -24.84 13.49 11.60
N PHE A 488 -24.72 14.23 12.68
CA PHE A 488 -23.65 15.19 12.85
C PHE A 488 -22.51 14.53 13.61
N ARG A 489 -21.29 14.80 13.15
CA ARG A 489 -20.08 14.16 13.63
C ARG A 489 -19.02 15.19 14.02
N GLU A 490 -18.14 14.76 14.92
CA GLU A 490 -16.94 15.49 15.32
C GLU A 490 -15.74 14.84 14.66
N SER A 491 -14.91 15.65 14.00
CA SER A 491 -13.63 15.23 13.40
C SER A 491 -12.66 14.78 14.49
N VAL A 492 -11.87 13.73 14.23
CA VAL A 492 -10.86 13.22 15.19
C VAL A 492 -9.42 13.26 14.67
N ASP A 493 -9.17 13.70 13.44
CA ASP A 493 -7.80 13.79 12.89
C ASP A 493 -6.91 14.78 13.65
N ASN A 494 -7.50 15.88 14.12
CA ASN A 494 -6.86 16.83 15.03
C ASN A 494 -6.48 16.20 16.38
N LYS A 495 -7.19 15.15 16.83
CA LYS A 495 -6.90 14.43 18.08
C LYS A 495 -5.69 13.53 17.91
N PHE A 496 -5.64 12.77 16.81
CA PHE A 496 -4.45 11.99 16.45
C PHE A 496 -3.20 12.86 16.29
N ALA A 497 -3.36 14.11 15.86
CA ALA A 497 -2.28 15.08 15.73
C ALA A 497 -1.93 15.81 17.05
N GLU A 498 -2.66 15.61 18.15
CA GLU A 498 -2.38 16.25 19.44
C GLU A 498 -1.48 15.34 20.29
N ILE A 499 -0.16 15.53 20.19
CA ILE A 499 0.84 14.70 20.87
C ILE A 499 1.53 15.52 21.96
N GLY A 500 1.51 15.03 23.21
CA GLY A 500 2.20 15.72 24.31
C GLY A 500 1.70 17.15 24.59
N GLY A 501 0.51 17.52 24.11
CA GLY A 501 -0.06 18.87 24.19
C GLY A 501 0.40 19.82 23.08
N GLU A 502 1.11 19.32 22.06
CA GLU A 502 1.43 20.05 20.83
C GLU A 502 0.60 19.51 19.66
N LEU A 503 0.00 20.41 18.89
CA LEU A 503 -0.71 20.05 17.67
C LEU A 503 0.26 20.01 16.49
N LEU A 504 0.38 18.86 15.84
CA LEU A 504 1.22 18.66 14.66
C LEU A 504 0.63 19.34 13.42
N ASN A 505 1.44 19.47 12.36
CA ASN A 505 0.92 19.80 11.03
C ASN A 505 0.33 18.52 10.44
N PHE A 506 -0.96 18.50 10.10
CA PHE A 506 -1.64 17.23 9.82
C PHE A 506 -2.60 17.29 8.64
N GLY A 507 -2.80 16.13 8.01
CA GLY A 507 -3.66 15.94 6.84
C GLY A 507 -3.93 14.45 6.60
N ARG A 508 -4.95 14.15 5.79
CA ARG A 508 -5.38 12.78 5.48
C ARG A 508 -5.48 12.55 3.99
N ILE A 509 -5.09 11.37 3.52
CA ILE A 509 -5.18 10.97 2.12
C ILE A 509 -5.96 9.65 2.04
N TYR A 510 -7.03 9.64 1.25
CA TYR A 510 -7.69 8.44 0.76
C TYR A 510 -8.56 8.79 -0.45
N GLY A 511 -8.84 7.81 -1.30
CA GLY A 511 -9.80 7.90 -2.38
C GLY A 511 -10.89 6.83 -2.29
N ILE A 512 -11.71 6.66 -3.33
CA ILE A 512 -12.76 5.64 -3.35
C ILE A 512 -12.14 4.25 -3.57
N SER A 513 -11.06 4.18 -4.33
CA SER A 513 -10.23 2.98 -4.49
C SER A 513 -8.75 3.34 -4.36
N ILE A 514 -7.88 2.34 -4.25
CA ILE A 514 -6.43 2.55 -4.31
C ILE A 514 -5.95 3.19 -5.63
N SER A 515 -6.75 3.12 -6.71
CA SER A 515 -6.47 3.84 -7.95
C SER A 515 -6.53 5.35 -7.76
N ASP A 516 -7.47 5.81 -6.95
CA ASP A 516 -7.59 7.22 -6.59
C ASP A 516 -6.46 7.64 -5.66
N THR A 517 -6.15 6.84 -4.64
CA THR A 517 -5.09 7.12 -3.65
C THR A 517 -3.70 7.15 -4.29
N SER A 518 -3.35 6.17 -5.13
CA SER A 518 -2.06 6.14 -5.83
C SER A 518 -1.92 7.26 -6.86
N SER A 519 -3.00 7.58 -7.59
CA SER A 519 -2.99 8.72 -8.52
C SER A 519 -2.90 10.06 -7.80
N TYR A 520 -3.51 10.19 -6.62
CA TYR A 520 -3.36 11.37 -5.77
C TYR A 520 -1.89 11.55 -5.36
N ILE A 521 -1.26 10.49 -4.83
CA ILE A 521 0.16 10.54 -4.43
C ILE A 521 1.05 10.87 -5.62
N ALA A 522 0.77 10.31 -6.80
CA ALA A 522 1.50 10.65 -8.01
C ALA A 522 1.30 12.13 -8.41
N ARG A 523 0.09 12.69 -8.32
CA ARG A 523 -0.15 14.12 -8.58
C ARG A 523 0.57 15.02 -7.56
N ASP A 524 0.61 14.63 -6.30
CA ASP A 524 1.32 15.37 -5.25
C ASP A 524 2.84 15.38 -5.50
N LEU A 525 3.43 14.22 -5.74
CA LEU A 525 4.88 14.09 -5.97
C LEU A 525 5.37 14.79 -7.25
N PHE A 526 4.49 14.92 -8.25
CA PHE A 526 4.79 15.56 -9.53
C PHE A 526 3.99 16.86 -9.74
N TYR A 527 3.56 17.49 -8.65
CA TYR A 527 2.72 18.69 -8.66
C TYR A 527 3.32 19.80 -9.53
N ASP A 528 4.58 20.17 -9.31
CA ASP A 528 5.22 21.27 -10.03
C ASP A 528 5.27 21.02 -11.56
N GLU A 529 5.56 19.78 -11.96
CA GLU A 529 5.67 19.40 -13.37
C GLU A 529 4.31 19.44 -14.07
N ILE A 530 3.27 18.91 -13.42
CA ILE A 530 1.92 18.88 -13.98
C ILE A 530 1.28 20.27 -13.93
N ARG A 531 1.48 21.02 -12.84
CA ARG A 531 0.98 22.39 -12.69
C ARG A 531 1.48 23.29 -13.83
N GLU A 532 2.76 23.21 -14.18
CA GLU A 532 3.33 24.02 -15.25
C GLU A 532 2.69 23.69 -16.63
N SER A 533 2.32 22.43 -16.87
CA SER A 533 1.68 22.02 -18.12
C SER A 533 0.22 22.51 -18.22
N ILE A 534 -0.49 22.56 -17.09
CA ILE A 534 -1.91 22.97 -17.00
C ILE A 534 -2.04 24.49 -16.94
N TYR A 535 -1.39 25.12 -15.97
CA TYR A 535 -1.59 26.54 -15.65
C TYR A 535 -0.59 27.46 -16.33
N SER A 536 0.64 26.96 -16.57
CA SER A 536 1.78 27.81 -16.92
C SER A 536 1.87 29.00 -15.95
N ASP A 537 1.88 30.24 -16.45
CA ASP A 537 1.89 31.47 -15.64
C ASP A 537 0.48 31.95 -15.21
N SER A 538 -0.59 31.22 -15.53
CA SER A 538 -1.97 31.67 -15.29
C SER A 538 -2.41 31.38 -13.86
N SER A 539 -3.06 32.37 -13.23
CA SER A 539 -3.70 32.19 -11.92
C SER A 539 -5.20 32.26 -12.06
N THR A 540 -5.90 31.22 -11.62
CA THR A 540 -7.34 31.08 -11.85
C THR A 540 -8.06 30.59 -10.60
N GLY A 541 -9.30 31.03 -10.41
CA GLY A 541 -10.10 30.70 -9.23
C GLY A 541 -11.58 30.56 -9.55
N LEU A 542 -12.30 29.82 -8.72
CA LEU A 542 -13.76 29.71 -8.78
C LEU A 542 -14.33 29.90 -7.38
N THR A 543 -15.32 30.79 -7.26
CA THR A 543 -15.99 31.11 -5.99
C THR A 543 -17.50 31.04 -6.19
N ILE A 544 -18.18 30.25 -5.38
CA ILE A 544 -19.60 29.92 -5.52
C ILE A 544 -20.29 30.11 -4.17
N GLY A 545 -21.30 30.97 -4.11
CA GLY A 545 -22.01 31.23 -2.85
C GLY A 545 -23.43 31.70 -3.09
N HIS A 546 -24.39 31.03 -2.49
CA HIS A 546 -25.80 31.36 -2.67
C HIS A 546 -26.59 31.02 -1.40
N SER A 547 -27.90 31.29 -1.44
CA SER A 547 -28.91 31.09 -0.38
C SER A 547 -28.68 31.84 0.93
N ILE A 548 -27.45 32.17 1.29
CA ILE A 548 -27.06 32.93 2.48
C ILE A 548 -26.27 34.15 2.01
N VAL A 549 -26.81 35.34 2.31
CA VAL A 549 -26.26 36.65 1.89
C VAL A 549 -24.76 36.76 2.17
N ARG A 550 -24.32 36.28 3.33
CA ARG A 550 -22.91 36.27 3.75
C ARG A 550 -22.01 35.53 2.77
N TYR A 551 -22.42 34.36 2.27
CA TYR A 551 -21.60 33.63 1.30
C TYR A 551 -21.54 34.35 -0.04
N SER A 552 -22.66 34.93 -0.50
CA SER A 552 -22.66 35.76 -1.71
C SER A 552 -21.71 36.97 -1.57
N ASP A 553 -21.68 37.60 -0.40
CA ASP A 553 -20.78 38.72 -0.10
C ASP A 553 -19.32 38.27 0.00
N ASN A 554 -19.03 37.13 0.64
CA ASN A 554 -17.70 36.56 0.76
C ASN A 554 -17.13 36.15 -0.61
N MET A 555 -17.92 35.47 -1.45
CA MET A 555 -17.47 35.11 -2.81
C MET A 555 -17.17 36.33 -3.66
N LYS A 556 -17.99 37.38 -3.52
CA LYS A 556 -17.71 38.65 -4.20
C LYS A 556 -16.43 39.31 -3.69
N LEU A 557 -16.18 39.24 -2.39
CA LEU A 557 -14.94 39.73 -1.77
C LEU A 557 -13.73 38.94 -2.27
N HIS A 558 -13.82 37.61 -2.38
CA HIS A 558 -12.76 36.76 -2.91
C HIS A 558 -12.45 37.10 -4.37
N ASP A 559 -13.48 37.23 -5.20
CA ASP A 559 -13.35 37.66 -6.60
C ASP A 559 -12.65 39.01 -6.71
N ASP A 560 -13.09 40.02 -5.96
CA ASP A 560 -12.45 41.34 -5.98
C ASP A 560 -10.99 41.28 -5.55
N ALA A 561 -10.66 40.59 -4.45
CA ALA A 561 -9.29 40.52 -3.94
C ALA A 561 -8.35 39.82 -4.93
N THR A 562 -8.77 38.65 -5.42
CA THR A 562 -7.96 37.80 -6.30
C THR A 562 -7.84 38.41 -7.69
N THR A 563 -8.92 38.92 -8.28
CA THR A 563 -8.90 39.58 -9.60
C THR A 563 -8.05 40.85 -9.58
N ASN A 564 -8.10 41.65 -8.51
CA ASN A 564 -7.21 42.82 -8.38
C ASN A 564 -5.73 42.44 -8.19
N SER A 565 -5.45 41.20 -7.80
CA SER A 565 -4.11 40.64 -7.67
C SER A 565 -3.66 39.84 -8.91
N GLY A 566 -4.47 39.83 -9.98
CA GLY A 566 -4.10 39.24 -11.27
C GLY A 566 -4.63 37.84 -11.53
N TYR A 567 -5.53 37.31 -10.69
CA TYR A 567 -6.23 36.07 -10.96
C TYR A 567 -7.36 36.27 -11.99
N GLU A 568 -7.62 35.24 -12.80
CA GLU A 568 -8.86 35.08 -13.54
C GLU A 568 -9.85 34.27 -12.68
N THR A 569 -10.53 34.96 -11.77
CA THR A 569 -11.52 34.34 -10.86
C THR A 569 -12.93 34.41 -11.45
N LEU A 570 -13.65 33.29 -11.44
CA LEU A 570 -15.06 33.23 -11.78
C LEU A 570 -15.90 33.27 -10.50
N CYS A 571 -16.80 34.25 -10.42
CA CYS A 571 -17.73 34.41 -9.30
C CYS A 571 -19.15 34.00 -9.69
N TYR A 572 -19.73 33.07 -8.92
CA TYR A 572 -21.13 32.65 -9.02
C TYR A 572 -21.87 32.99 -7.73
N THR A 573 -22.98 33.71 -7.85
CA THR A 573 -23.84 34.05 -6.71
C THR A 573 -25.32 33.79 -7.02
N GLY A 574 -26.09 33.36 -6.02
CA GLY A 574 -27.55 33.17 -6.16
C GLY A 574 -28.31 34.50 -6.22
N ASP A 575 -27.73 35.52 -5.61
CA ASP A 575 -28.17 36.90 -5.68
C ASP A 575 -27.38 37.72 -6.70
N ILE A 576 -27.93 38.87 -7.11
CA ILE A 576 -27.21 39.85 -7.92
C ILE A 576 -26.07 40.48 -7.08
N ARG A 577 -24.82 40.24 -7.50
CA ARG A 577 -23.62 40.96 -7.06
C ARG A 577 -22.87 41.49 -8.29
N GLU A 578 -22.26 42.66 -8.16
CA GLU A 578 -21.58 43.29 -9.29
C GLU A 578 -20.36 42.47 -9.72
N GLY A 579 -20.35 42.00 -10.97
CA GLY A 579 -19.25 41.18 -11.52
C GLY A 579 -19.45 39.67 -11.36
N CYS A 580 -20.38 39.22 -10.51
CA CYS A 580 -20.71 37.80 -10.35
C CYS A 580 -21.82 37.36 -11.29
N ILE A 581 -21.78 36.09 -11.67
CA ILE A 581 -22.80 35.42 -12.48
C ILE A 581 -23.96 35.03 -11.55
N ASN A 582 -25.15 35.58 -11.81
CA ASN A 582 -26.34 35.35 -10.99
C ASN A 582 -26.98 33.97 -11.29
N LYS A 583 -26.34 32.89 -10.83
CA LYS A 583 -26.75 31.49 -10.97
C LYS A 583 -26.17 30.66 -9.83
N THR A 584 -26.92 29.67 -9.36
CA THR A 584 -26.43 28.65 -8.41
C THR A 584 -25.67 27.53 -9.14
N LYS A 585 -26.22 27.06 -10.26
CA LYS A 585 -25.60 25.99 -11.07
C LYS A 585 -24.46 26.52 -11.94
N VAL A 586 -23.27 25.95 -11.73
CA VAL A 586 -22.04 26.25 -12.46
C VAL A 586 -21.88 25.30 -13.66
N SER A 587 -21.34 25.81 -14.77
CA SER A 587 -21.04 24.97 -15.94
C SER A 587 -19.86 24.03 -15.65
N ASN A 588 -19.93 22.79 -16.12
CA ASN A 588 -18.83 21.81 -15.95
C ASN A 588 -17.47 22.34 -16.40
N LYS A 589 -17.42 23.16 -17.46
CA LYS A 589 -16.18 23.75 -17.97
C LYS A 589 -15.56 24.74 -16.98
N ASP A 590 -16.36 25.41 -16.17
CA ASP A 590 -15.88 26.47 -15.29
C ASP A 590 -15.16 25.91 -14.06
N TYR A 591 -15.31 24.60 -13.77
CA TYR A 591 -14.54 23.88 -12.75
C TYR A 591 -13.14 23.49 -13.21
N GLN A 592 -12.91 23.40 -14.53
CA GLN A 592 -11.63 23.03 -15.10
C GLN A 592 -10.65 24.20 -15.05
N GLU A 593 -9.36 23.92 -14.95
CA GLU A 593 -8.26 24.86 -14.88
C GLU A 593 -8.51 25.89 -13.78
N LYS A 594 -8.75 25.43 -12.54
CA LYS A 594 -8.95 26.27 -11.35
C LYS A 594 -7.98 25.87 -10.24
N GLN A 595 -7.10 26.80 -9.87
CA GLN A 595 -6.15 26.57 -8.78
C GLN A 595 -6.87 26.41 -7.43
N PHE A 596 -7.94 27.19 -7.22
CA PHE A 596 -8.81 27.04 -6.06
C PHE A 596 -10.30 27.06 -6.46
N ILE A 597 -11.10 26.32 -5.68
CA ILE A 597 -12.56 26.29 -5.79
C ILE A 597 -13.14 26.46 -4.39
N ILE A 598 -13.83 27.57 -4.16
CA ILE A 598 -14.48 27.87 -2.87
C ILE A 598 -15.99 27.80 -3.06
N PHE A 599 -16.64 26.96 -2.26
CA PHE A 599 -18.09 26.85 -2.18
C PHE A 599 -18.57 27.24 -0.78
N GLY A 600 -19.61 28.06 -0.70
CA GLY A 600 -20.28 28.38 0.56
C GLY A 600 -21.79 28.38 0.40
N ASP A 601 -22.44 27.34 0.94
CA ASP A 601 -23.89 27.25 1.13
C ASP A 601 -24.25 25.99 1.95
N HIS A 602 -25.49 25.54 1.88
CA HIS A 602 -25.97 24.24 2.31
C HIS A 602 -25.25 23.11 1.57
N GLY A 603 -25.09 21.99 2.27
CA GLY A 603 -24.44 20.80 1.74
C GLY A 603 -24.95 19.55 2.41
N TYR A 604 -24.78 18.46 1.69
CA TYR A 604 -25.08 17.10 2.10
C TYR A 604 -23.87 16.23 1.77
N PRO A 605 -23.80 14.99 2.29
CA PRO A 605 -22.68 14.09 1.99
C PRO A 605 -22.42 13.91 0.48
N GLU A 606 -23.48 13.90 -0.33
CA GLU A 606 -23.44 13.64 -1.77
C GLU A 606 -23.62 14.86 -2.68
N GLU A 607 -23.80 16.07 -2.14
CA GLU A 607 -23.99 17.27 -2.96
C GLU A 607 -23.67 18.59 -2.26
N TRP A 608 -23.25 19.55 -3.07
CA TRP A 608 -23.41 20.98 -2.82
C TRP A 608 -24.80 21.38 -3.28
N ASP A 609 -25.67 21.77 -2.33
CA ASP A 609 -27.10 21.95 -2.58
C ASP A 609 -27.32 22.93 -3.75
N SER A 610 -28.23 22.56 -4.65
CA SER A 610 -28.59 23.35 -5.84
C SER A 610 -27.44 23.76 -6.77
N THR A 611 -26.23 23.22 -6.56
CA THR A 611 -25.01 23.55 -7.30
C THR A 611 -24.41 22.32 -7.98
N LEU A 612 -24.04 21.27 -7.23
CA LEU A 612 -23.27 20.14 -7.77
C LEU A 612 -23.47 18.85 -6.97
N LYS A 613 -23.90 17.78 -7.65
CA LYS A 613 -23.96 16.42 -7.10
C LYS A 613 -22.64 15.69 -7.31
N SER A 614 -22.26 14.79 -6.39
CA SER A 614 -20.98 14.09 -6.42
C SER A 614 -20.74 13.27 -7.69
N ASN A 615 -21.77 12.62 -8.22
CA ASN A 615 -21.72 11.86 -9.47
C ASN A 615 -21.67 12.74 -10.74
N LYS A 616 -21.78 14.07 -10.60
CA LYS A 616 -21.68 15.06 -11.69
C LYS A 616 -20.43 15.93 -11.57
N ILE A 617 -19.57 15.70 -10.57
CA ILE A 617 -18.31 16.43 -10.43
C ILE A 617 -17.48 16.24 -11.73
N PRO A 618 -17.14 17.34 -12.45
CA PRO A 618 -16.26 17.27 -13.60
C PRO A 618 -14.82 16.97 -13.18
N GLU A 619 -13.94 16.65 -14.13
CA GLU A 619 -12.50 16.63 -13.85
C GLU A 619 -12.05 18.04 -13.44
N VAL A 620 -11.21 18.10 -12.41
CA VAL A 620 -10.59 19.31 -11.86
C VAL A 620 -9.08 19.12 -11.81
N ASP A 621 -8.34 20.23 -11.77
CA ASP A 621 -6.95 20.24 -12.19
C ASP A 621 -6.03 20.65 -11.05
N LEU A 622 -5.64 19.71 -10.19
CA LEU A 622 -4.75 19.99 -9.04
C LEU A 622 -5.32 21.07 -8.09
N SER A 623 -6.64 21.18 -7.98
CA SER A 623 -7.31 22.27 -7.25
C SER A 623 -7.22 22.10 -5.73
N TYR A 624 -7.11 23.23 -5.03
CA TYR A 624 -7.49 23.35 -3.63
C TYR A 624 -8.98 23.63 -3.51
N ILE A 625 -9.72 22.78 -2.81
CA ILE A 625 -11.17 22.90 -2.67
C ILE A 625 -11.52 23.20 -1.21
N PHE A 626 -12.30 24.26 -0.99
CA PHE A 626 -12.90 24.56 0.30
C PHE A 626 -14.42 24.55 0.17
N SER A 627 -15.06 23.63 0.88
CA SER A 627 -16.51 23.52 0.96
C SER A 627 -16.98 23.98 2.33
N HIS A 628 -17.38 25.25 2.41
CA HIS A 628 -18.09 25.80 3.55
C HIS A 628 -19.56 25.36 3.52
N ALA A 629 -19.78 24.08 3.79
CA ALA A 629 -21.10 23.46 3.74
C ALA A 629 -21.16 22.22 4.65
N CYS A 630 -22.34 21.96 5.21
CA CYS A 630 -22.58 20.84 6.11
C CYS A 630 -22.28 19.49 5.45
N LEU A 631 -21.78 18.52 6.24
CA LEU A 631 -21.71 17.09 5.92
C LEU A 631 -20.91 16.67 4.67
N THR A 632 -20.28 17.58 3.93
CA THR A 632 -19.58 17.25 2.68
C THR A 632 -18.33 16.37 2.86
N ASN A 633 -17.89 16.19 4.12
CA ASN A 633 -16.86 15.24 4.56
C ASN A 633 -17.40 14.14 5.49
N ASN A 634 -18.71 13.94 5.56
CA ASN A 634 -19.31 12.90 6.40
C ASN A 634 -19.28 11.53 5.71
N PHE A 635 -18.13 10.85 5.79
CA PHE A 635 -17.91 9.52 5.21
C PHE A 635 -19.00 8.51 5.58
N TRP A 636 -19.39 8.47 6.86
CA TRP A 636 -20.32 7.50 7.44
C TRP A 636 -21.75 7.63 6.92
N GLN A 637 -22.07 8.69 6.18
CA GLN A 637 -23.33 8.84 5.45
C GLN A 637 -23.18 9.01 3.94
N GLY A 638 -21.99 9.41 3.48
CA GLY A 638 -21.72 9.65 2.06
C GLY A 638 -21.43 8.40 1.24
N ASP A 639 -20.84 7.35 1.85
CA ASP A 639 -20.46 6.12 1.13
C ASP A 639 -19.60 6.46 -0.13
N GLY A 640 -19.71 5.73 -1.24
CA GLY A 640 -19.06 6.04 -2.52
C GLY A 640 -19.55 7.35 -3.18
N LYS A 641 -20.52 8.06 -2.59
CA LYS A 641 -21.04 9.34 -3.09
C LYS A 641 -20.49 10.54 -2.32
N LEU A 642 -19.60 10.35 -1.36
CA LEU A 642 -19.03 11.44 -0.58
C LEU A 642 -18.40 12.50 -1.49
N MET A 643 -18.74 13.78 -1.27
CA MET A 643 -18.24 14.89 -2.10
C MET A 643 -16.71 14.93 -2.14
N SER A 644 -16.06 14.79 -1.00
CA SER A 644 -14.60 14.92 -0.91
C SER A 644 -13.82 13.83 -1.62
N SER A 645 -14.14 12.55 -1.40
CA SER A 645 -13.47 11.44 -2.10
C SER A 645 -13.72 11.48 -3.61
N ASN A 646 -14.91 11.93 -4.04
CA ASN A 646 -15.18 12.14 -5.46
C ASN A 646 -14.39 13.32 -6.05
N PHE A 647 -14.16 14.41 -5.31
CA PHE A 647 -13.27 15.48 -5.78
C PHE A 647 -11.81 15.04 -5.87
N ILE A 648 -11.31 14.29 -4.88
CA ILE A 648 -9.95 13.70 -4.91
C ILE A 648 -9.79 12.78 -6.13
N ARG A 649 -10.78 11.90 -6.38
CA ARG A 649 -10.89 11.07 -7.59
C ARG A 649 -10.89 11.88 -8.89
N LYS A 650 -11.40 13.12 -8.87
CA LYS A 650 -11.51 13.98 -10.04
C LYS A 650 -10.30 14.88 -10.27
N GLY A 651 -9.24 14.73 -9.48
CA GLY A 651 -7.96 15.42 -9.68
C GLY A 651 -7.68 16.53 -8.66
N ALA A 652 -8.53 16.74 -7.66
CA ALA A 652 -8.25 17.68 -6.58
C ALA A 652 -7.04 17.23 -5.76
N LEU A 653 -6.21 18.19 -5.33
CA LEU A 653 -5.07 17.93 -4.45
C LEU A 653 -5.38 18.21 -2.97
N ALA A 654 -6.46 18.92 -2.70
CA ALA A 654 -6.99 19.02 -1.35
C ALA A 654 -8.48 19.34 -1.32
N TYR A 655 -9.16 18.83 -0.30
CA TYR A 655 -10.57 19.10 -0.02
C TYR A 655 -10.76 19.37 1.46
N THR A 656 -11.18 20.59 1.81
CA THR A 656 -11.55 21.00 3.16
C THR A 656 -13.06 21.08 3.27
N GLY A 657 -13.66 20.37 4.22
CA GLY A 657 -15.12 20.34 4.39
C GLY A 657 -15.56 19.75 5.72
N ALA A 658 -16.85 19.89 6.04
CA ALA A 658 -17.39 19.51 7.35
C ALA A 658 -17.84 18.03 7.41
N THR A 659 -17.46 17.33 8.48
CA THR A 659 -18.00 16.00 8.86
C THR A 659 -19.35 16.12 9.58
N GLY A 660 -19.66 17.31 10.12
CA GLY A 660 -20.90 17.63 10.81
C GLY A 660 -21.55 18.91 10.30
N VAL A 661 -21.89 19.81 11.23
CA VAL A 661 -22.50 21.11 10.90
C VAL A 661 -21.41 22.12 10.60
N SER A 662 -21.54 22.83 9.48
CA SER A 662 -20.80 24.07 9.27
C SER A 662 -21.56 25.23 9.90
N TYR A 663 -20.88 26.01 10.73
CA TYR A 663 -21.45 27.21 11.35
C TYR A 663 -21.06 28.44 10.56
N SER A 664 -21.81 29.53 10.73
CA SER A 664 -21.57 30.78 10.01
C SER A 664 -20.30 31.50 10.48
N ASP A 665 -19.12 30.99 10.10
CA ASP A 665 -17.80 31.63 10.28
C ASP A 665 -17.14 31.94 8.93
N ASN A 666 -16.03 32.68 8.91
CA ASN A 666 -15.33 33.02 7.67
C ASN A 666 -14.14 32.08 7.38
N SER A 667 -14.21 30.81 7.78
CA SER A 667 -13.12 29.83 7.64
C SER A 667 -12.62 29.69 6.21
N GLU A 668 -13.51 29.72 5.22
CA GLU A 668 -13.18 29.65 3.80
C GLU A 668 -12.41 30.88 3.31
N THR A 669 -12.78 32.06 3.83
CA THR A 669 -12.09 33.31 3.52
C THR A 669 -10.72 33.34 4.17
N ILE A 670 -10.62 32.93 5.43
CA ILE A 670 -9.35 32.87 6.17
C ILE A 670 -8.41 31.84 5.52
N ALA A 671 -8.93 30.70 5.08
CA ALA A 671 -8.15 29.69 4.38
C ALA A 671 -7.60 30.23 3.06
N LEU A 672 -8.45 30.85 2.23
CA LEU A 672 -8.02 31.46 0.97
C LEU A 672 -7.00 32.58 1.20
N GLN A 673 -7.20 33.41 2.23
CA GLN A 673 -6.24 34.44 2.62
C GLN A 673 -4.87 33.84 2.97
N LYS A 674 -4.84 32.86 3.87
CA LYS A 674 -3.58 32.26 4.34
C LYS A 674 -2.85 31.54 3.21
N ILE A 675 -3.55 30.76 2.39
CA ILE A 675 -2.94 29.99 1.30
C ILE A 675 -2.46 30.87 0.13
N THR A 676 -2.99 32.10 -0.01
CA THR A 676 -2.57 33.07 -1.04
C THR A 676 -1.72 34.23 -0.51
N SER A 677 -1.41 34.27 0.79
CA SER A 677 -0.58 35.35 1.39
C SER A 677 0.65 34.83 2.11
N SER A 678 0.69 33.52 2.36
CA SER A 678 1.72 32.89 3.19
C SER A 678 2.22 31.64 2.51
N ASP A 679 3.49 31.37 2.70
CA ASP A 679 4.23 30.25 2.11
C ASP A 679 4.02 28.94 2.92
N LEU A 680 2.76 28.66 3.27
CA LEU A 680 2.34 27.56 4.17
C LEU A 680 2.18 26.24 3.42
N THR A 681 2.55 25.16 4.08
CA THR A 681 2.09 23.82 3.70
C THR A 681 0.61 23.63 4.06
N LEU A 682 -0.06 22.65 3.46
CA LEU A 682 -1.44 22.31 3.80
C LEU A 682 -1.60 21.91 5.27
N GLY A 683 -0.62 21.21 5.85
CA GLY A 683 -0.66 20.82 7.25
C GLY A 683 -0.53 22.02 8.19
N GLU A 684 0.29 23.01 7.84
CA GLU A 684 0.39 24.27 8.58
C GLU A 684 -0.89 25.10 8.46
N LEU A 685 -1.48 25.18 7.26
CA LEU A 685 -2.78 25.82 7.04
C LEU A 685 -3.86 25.17 7.91
N ASN A 686 -3.95 23.83 7.88
CA ASN A 686 -4.94 23.07 8.65
C ASN A 686 -4.77 23.27 10.16
N LYS A 687 -3.52 23.28 10.64
CA LYS A 687 -3.19 23.57 12.03
C LYS A 687 -3.57 25.01 12.44
N GLU A 688 -3.29 26.00 11.60
CA GLU A 688 -3.66 27.39 11.89
C GLU A 688 -5.18 27.56 11.98
N LEU A 689 -5.93 27.01 11.02
CA LEU A 689 -7.40 27.03 11.03
C LEU A 689 -7.96 26.31 12.27
N THR A 690 -7.39 25.16 12.64
CA THR A 690 -7.79 24.39 13.84
C THR A 690 -7.55 25.16 15.14
N ASN A 691 -6.46 25.94 15.22
CA ASN A 691 -6.14 26.73 16.41
C ASN A 691 -6.95 28.03 16.51
N GLU A 692 -7.21 28.69 15.38
CA GLU A 692 -7.89 29.99 15.34
C GLU A 692 -9.42 29.86 15.38
N LEU A 693 -9.99 28.77 14.84
CA LEU A 693 -11.42 28.65 14.60
C LEU A 693 -12.03 27.48 15.38
N ARG A 694 -12.85 27.80 16.37
CA ARG A 694 -13.48 26.82 17.28
C ARG A 694 -14.35 25.78 16.55
N PHE A 695 -15.15 26.21 15.58
CA PHE A 695 -16.05 25.33 14.84
C PHE A 695 -15.30 24.47 13.81
N PHE A 696 -14.29 25.05 13.16
CA PHE A 696 -13.37 24.32 12.30
C PHE A 696 -12.73 23.14 13.03
N ASN A 697 -12.14 23.40 14.20
CA ASN A 697 -11.49 22.38 15.04
C ASN A 697 -12.39 21.17 15.34
N LYS A 698 -13.70 21.40 15.50
CA LYS A 698 -14.63 20.34 15.86
C LYS A 698 -15.20 19.61 14.64
N HIS A 699 -15.49 20.32 13.56
CA HIS A 699 -16.33 19.78 12.48
C HIS A 699 -15.63 19.63 11.15
N TYR A 700 -14.45 20.22 10.94
CA TYR A 700 -13.77 20.17 9.65
C TYR A 700 -12.72 19.07 9.57
N LEU A 701 -12.59 18.55 8.36
CA LEU A 701 -11.58 17.59 7.95
C LEU A 701 -10.91 18.15 6.68
N MET A 702 -9.59 17.95 6.55
CA MET A 702 -8.86 18.28 5.34
C MET A 702 -8.30 16.99 4.75
N LEU A 703 -8.79 16.64 3.55
CA LEU A 703 -8.13 15.66 2.70
C LEU A 703 -7.01 16.37 1.94
N GLY A 704 -5.79 15.88 2.08
CA GLY A 704 -4.60 16.45 1.47
C GLY A 704 -3.33 16.02 2.18
N ASP A 705 -2.22 15.97 1.45
CA ASP A 705 -0.89 15.78 2.02
C ASP A 705 -0.50 17.01 2.85
N PRO A 706 -0.20 16.87 4.16
CA PRO A 706 0.18 17.99 5.00
C PRO A 706 1.51 18.65 4.63
N LEU A 707 2.36 18.02 3.82
CA LEU A 707 3.61 18.58 3.30
C LEU A 707 3.44 19.31 1.97
N LEU A 708 2.32 19.14 1.27
CA LEU A 708 2.08 19.82 -0.01
C LEU A 708 2.03 21.33 0.23
N LYS A 709 2.71 22.08 -0.64
CA LYS A 709 2.55 23.52 -0.75
C LYS A 709 2.09 23.89 -2.14
N PHE A 710 1.01 24.65 -2.19
CA PHE A 710 0.51 25.22 -3.44
C PHE A 710 1.37 26.40 -3.88
N ASP A 711 1.71 26.45 -5.16
CA ASP A 711 2.38 27.59 -5.78
C ASP A 711 1.32 28.57 -6.31
N PHE A 712 0.72 29.32 -5.38
CA PHE A 712 -0.26 30.35 -5.64
C PHE A 712 0.39 31.74 -5.66
N ASN A 713 -0.05 32.58 -6.59
CA ASN A 713 0.38 33.98 -6.63
C ASN A 713 -0.15 34.76 -5.41
N GLU A 714 0.66 35.67 -4.88
CA GLU A 714 0.30 36.47 -3.72
C GLU A 714 -0.93 37.35 -3.99
N VAL A 715 -1.89 37.38 -3.07
CA VAL A 715 -3.10 38.22 -3.15
C VAL A 715 -3.03 39.35 -2.13
N ASP A 716 -3.31 40.59 -2.56
CA ASP A 716 -3.35 41.76 -1.68
C ASP A 716 -4.71 41.88 -0.98
N TRP A 717 -4.78 41.39 0.26
CA TRP A 717 -5.98 41.45 1.10
C TRP A 717 -6.15 42.76 1.89
N THR A 718 -5.27 43.76 1.73
CA THR A 718 -5.24 44.95 2.63
C THR A 718 -6.54 45.77 2.65
N ASN A 719 -7.31 45.76 1.56
CA ASN A 719 -8.60 46.45 1.46
C ASN A 719 -9.81 45.52 1.60
N TYR A 720 -9.56 44.24 1.88
CA TYR A 720 -10.55 43.16 1.92
C TYR A 720 -10.58 42.53 3.30
N SER A 721 -10.54 43.38 4.34
CA SER A 721 -10.75 42.94 5.71
C SER A 721 -12.21 42.52 5.89
N LEU A 722 -12.41 41.33 6.44
CA LEU A 722 -13.67 40.98 7.05
C LEU A 722 -13.91 41.98 8.18
N ASP A 723 -15.08 42.62 8.23
CA ASP A 723 -15.54 43.13 9.51
C ASP A 723 -15.49 41.91 10.45
N GLU A 724 -14.77 42.02 11.58
CA GLU A 724 -15.03 41.12 12.69
C GLU A 724 -16.54 41.14 12.83
N ILE A 725 -17.21 40.02 12.56
CA ILE A 725 -18.51 39.82 13.17
C ILE A 725 -18.15 39.79 14.64
N GLY A 726 -18.19 40.99 15.24
CA GLY A 726 -18.19 41.12 16.67
C GLY A 726 -19.27 40.17 17.13
N GLU A 727 -18.99 39.50 18.23
CA GLU A 727 -20.02 39.18 19.19
C GLU A 727 -20.78 40.48 19.54
N GLU A 728 -21.53 41.10 18.60
CA GLU A 728 -22.60 42.01 18.96
C GLU A 728 -23.58 41.11 19.70
N GLU A 729 -23.47 41.15 21.02
CA GLU A 729 -24.31 40.47 22.00
C GLU A 729 -25.73 40.27 21.44
N ILE A 730 -26.02 39.07 20.92
CA ILE A 730 -27.40 38.62 20.82
C ILE A 730 -27.84 38.37 22.27
N LEU A 731 -28.39 39.43 22.88
CA LEU A 731 -28.84 39.42 24.27
C LEU A 731 -29.95 38.37 24.49
N GLU A 732 -30.00 37.82 25.71
CA GLU A 732 -30.87 36.71 26.14
C GLU A 732 -32.27 36.67 25.46
N LEU A 733 -32.50 35.65 24.62
CA LEU A 733 -33.80 35.26 24.09
C LEU A 733 -34.74 34.68 25.17
N LYS A 734 -35.25 35.53 26.06
CA LYS A 734 -36.28 35.09 27.02
C LYS A 734 -37.69 35.55 26.67
N ASP A 735 -37.85 36.60 25.87
CA ASP A 735 -39.13 37.28 25.76
C ASP A 735 -39.70 37.49 24.33
N VAL A 736 -38.96 37.19 23.25
CA VAL A 736 -39.45 37.35 21.87
C VAL A 736 -40.08 36.07 21.32
N SER A 737 -41.23 36.19 20.66
CA SER A 737 -41.96 35.05 20.06
C SER A 737 -42.67 35.44 18.76
N ILE A 738 -42.98 34.45 17.92
CA ILE A 738 -43.79 34.64 16.71
C ILE A 738 -45.28 34.59 17.10
N ASP A 739 -45.98 35.72 17.04
CA ASP A 739 -47.39 35.84 17.42
C ASP A 739 -48.33 35.24 16.35
N SER A 740 -48.14 35.61 15.08
CA SER A 740 -48.97 35.13 13.96
C SER A 740 -48.18 35.08 12.65
N ILE A 741 -48.63 34.23 11.72
CA ILE A 741 -48.14 34.09 10.35
C ILE A 741 -49.34 33.84 9.42
N GLU A 742 -49.40 34.50 8.28
CA GLU A 742 -50.45 34.34 7.27
C GLU A 742 -49.91 34.61 5.85
N SER A 743 -50.43 33.88 4.87
CA SER A 743 -50.16 34.13 3.44
C SER A 743 -51.25 35.05 2.86
N ASN A 744 -50.93 35.83 1.83
CA ASN A 744 -51.90 36.71 1.17
C ASN A 744 -53.00 35.95 0.41
N TYR A 745 -52.70 34.75 -0.09
CA TYR A 745 -53.63 33.83 -0.74
C TYR A 745 -53.44 32.37 -0.29
N GLU A 746 -54.47 31.55 -0.50
CA GLU A 746 -54.43 30.09 -0.27
C GLU A 746 -53.97 29.31 -1.52
N GLU A 747 -54.02 29.93 -2.70
CA GLU A 747 -53.64 29.38 -4.01
C GLU A 747 -52.90 30.46 -4.82
N TYR A 748 -51.84 30.07 -5.53
CA TYR A 748 -51.03 30.93 -6.42
C TYR A 748 -50.81 30.27 -7.78
N GLU A 749 -50.80 31.08 -8.84
CA GLU A 749 -50.49 30.69 -10.23
C GLU A 749 -49.15 31.29 -10.69
N PRO A 750 -48.60 30.85 -11.84
CA PRO A 750 -47.39 31.48 -12.39
C PRO A 750 -47.51 33.00 -12.49
N ASP A 751 -46.41 33.70 -12.22
CA ASP A 751 -46.29 35.15 -12.09
C ASP A 751 -46.96 35.81 -10.86
N ASP A 752 -47.72 35.08 -10.04
CA ASP A 752 -48.19 35.62 -8.77
C ASP A 752 -47.03 35.90 -7.81
N ASN A 753 -47.26 36.83 -6.87
CA ASN A 753 -46.35 37.05 -5.75
C ASN A 753 -46.95 36.44 -4.48
N ILE A 754 -46.27 35.43 -3.96
CA ILE A 754 -46.48 34.90 -2.61
C ILE A 754 -46.00 35.98 -1.65
N VAL A 755 -46.86 36.40 -0.71
CA VAL A 755 -46.53 37.34 0.35
C VAL A 755 -46.91 36.72 1.68
N ILE A 756 -45.92 36.46 2.51
CA ILE A 756 -46.10 35.93 3.86
C ILE A 756 -45.93 37.07 4.86
N ASN A 757 -46.98 37.33 5.64
CA ASN A 757 -46.98 38.33 6.70
C ASN A 757 -46.85 37.63 8.05
N TYR A 758 -46.00 38.15 8.93
CA TYR A 758 -45.86 37.64 10.30
C TYR A 758 -45.71 38.77 11.32
N LYS A 759 -45.99 38.45 12.58
CA LYS A 759 -45.89 39.39 13.70
C LYS A 759 -45.01 38.84 14.79
N LEU A 760 -44.08 39.66 15.26
CA LEU A 760 -43.22 39.36 16.40
C LEU A 760 -43.69 40.11 17.64
N MET A 761 -43.75 39.42 18.77
CA MET A 761 -44.08 39.99 20.08
C MET A 761 -42.86 39.91 20.97
N ASN A 762 -42.41 41.06 21.50
CA ASN A 762 -41.43 41.12 22.57
C ASN A 762 -42.15 41.32 23.92
N ASN A 763 -42.23 40.27 24.74
CA ASN A 763 -42.87 40.29 26.07
C ASN A 763 -42.00 40.94 27.16
N GLY A 764 -40.78 41.35 26.82
CA GLY A 764 -39.79 41.93 27.72
C GLY A 764 -39.98 43.44 27.87
N ASN A 765 -39.12 44.07 28.67
CA ASN A 765 -39.15 45.53 28.87
C ASN A 765 -38.04 46.27 28.12
N GLU A 766 -37.14 45.56 27.45
CA GLU A 766 -35.98 46.09 26.73
C GLU A 766 -36.09 45.76 25.23
N VAL A 767 -35.37 46.52 24.39
CA VAL A 767 -35.30 46.25 22.95
C VAL A 767 -34.53 44.95 22.74
N SER A 768 -35.10 44.04 21.95
CA SER A 768 -34.47 42.79 21.58
C SER A 768 -34.08 42.81 20.11
N ARG A 769 -32.85 42.41 19.82
CA ARG A 769 -32.36 42.09 18.47
C ARG A 769 -32.48 40.60 18.26
N VAL A 770 -33.21 40.17 17.23
CA VAL A 770 -33.40 38.75 16.92
C VAL A 770 -33.15 38.49 15.44
N GLU A 771 -32.56 37.35 15.14
CA GLU A 771 -32.40 36.86 13.77
C GLU A 771 -33.66 36.07 13.39
N ILE A 772 -34.25 36.44 12.26
CA ILE A 772 -35.43 35.81 11.70
C ILE A 772 -35.02 35.15 10.40
N GLU A 773 -35.31 33.86 10.30
CA GLU A 773 -35.14 33.07 9.08
C GLU A 773 -36.52 32.78 8.50
N TYR A 774 -36.66 32.88 7.19
CA TYR A 774 -37.88 32.47 6.51
C TYR A 774 -37.61 31.70 5.24
N GLU A 775 -38.50 30.76 4.96
CA GLU A 775 -38.35 29.76 3.90
C GLU A 775 -39.75 29.39 3.38
N ILE A 776 -39.85 29.07 2.09
CA ILE A 776 -41.03 28.45 1.50
C ILE A 776 -40.60 27.08 0.99
N TYR A 777 -41.12 25.99 1.55
CA TYR A 777 -40.86 24.64 1.03
C TYR A 777 -42.13 23.91 0.63
N SER A 778 -42.00 22.86 -0.17
CA SER A 778 -43.11 22.07 -0.71
C SER A 778 -43.23 20.67 -0.10
N GLU A 779 -44.35 19.98 -0.35
CA GLU A 779 -44.50 18.57 0.06
C GLU A 779 -43.56 17.61 -0.70
N SER A 780 -43.15 17.94 -1.93
CA SER A 780 -42.19 17.13 -2.72
C SER A 780 -40.72 17.50 -2.53
N GLY A 781 -40.41 18.52 -1.72
CA GLY A 781 -39.05 18.89 -1.34
C GLY A 781 -38.43 20.05 -2.13
N TYR A 782 -39.23 20.85 -2.85
CA TYR A 782 -38.77 22.16 -3.33
C TYR A 782 -38.58 23.10 -2.15
N ASN A 783 -37.48 23.86 -2.11
CA ASN A 783 -37.24 24.93 -1.13
C ASN A 783 -36.97 26.24 -1.86
N SER A 784 -37.54 27.34 -1.38
CA SER A 784 -37.16 28.69 -1.80
C SER A 784 -35.83 29.08 -1.19
N GLU A 785 -35.23 30.14 -1.71
CA GLU A 785 -34.08 30.79 -1.08
C GLU A 785 -34.36 31.10 0.41
N LEU A 786 -33.49 30.61 1.28
CA LEU A 786 -33.58 30.76 2.72
C LEU A 786 -33.14 32.17 3.11
N THR A 787 -34.09 33.05 3.43
CA THR A 787 -33.70 34.43 3.74
C THR A 787 -33.61 34.65 5.23
N ARG A 788 -32.55 35.34 5.69
CA ARG A 788 -32.38 35.76 7.08
C ARG A 788 -32.35 37.28 7.19
N GLU A 789 -33.02 37.81 8.21
CA GLU A 789 -32.97 39.23 8.57
C GLU A 789 -32.82 39.44 10.07
N ILE A 790 -32.00 40.42 10.47
CA ILE A 790 -31.92 40.86 11.87
C ILE A 790 -32.96 41.95 12.09
N VAL A 791 -33.83 41.75 13.07
CA VAL A 791 -34.90 42.70 13.40
C VAL A 791 -34.82 43.16 14.84
N GLU A 792 -35.07 44.45 15.04
CA GLU A 792 -35.22 45.06 16.36
C GLU A 792 -36.71 45.16 16.73
N VAL A 793 -37.07 44.69 17.92
CA VAL A 793 -38.43 44.78 18.48
C VAL A 793 -38.37 45.40 19.87
N ASP A 794 -39.05 46.54 20.07
CA ASP A 794 -39.06 47.25 21.36
C ASP A 794 -39.78 46.41 22.44
N GLY A 795 -39.40 46.57 23.71
CA GLY A 795 -40.05 45.87 24.82
C GLY A 795 -41.55 46.19 24.92
N GLY A 796 -42.40 45.15 24.91
CA GLY A 796 -43.86 45.26 24.89
C GLY A 796 -44.46 45.58 23.51
N GLU A 797 -43.66 45.60 22.46
CA GLU A 797 -44.08 45.87 21.07
C GLU A 797 -44.52 44.60 20.34
N LEU A 798 -45.60 44.74 19.56
CA LEU A 798 -45.97 43.80 18.49
C LEU A 798 -45.62 44.47 17.16
N LYS A 799 -44.71 43.88 16.40
CA LYS A 799 -44.18 44.44 15.15
C LYS A 799 -44.48 43.51 13.98
N GLU A 800 -44.93 44.07 12.86
CA GLU A 800 -45.36 43.33 11.66
C GLU A 800 -44.28 43.38 10.58
N PHE A 801 -44.08 42.25 9.91
CA PHE A 801 -43.10 42.04 8.85
C PHE A 801 -43.75 41.27 7.69
N SER A 802 -43.13 41.36 6.51
CA SER A 802 -43.59 40.62 5.34
C SER A 802 -42.44 40.28 4.42
N PHE A 803 -42.44 39.08 3.86
CA PHE A 803 -41.55 38.71 2.76
C PHE A 803 -42.35 38.26 1.55
N SER A 804 -41.73 38.33 0.36
CA SER A 804 -42.40 37.97 -0.88
C SER A 804 -41.51 37.22 -1.86
N MET A 805 -42.08 36.20 -2.50
CA MET A 805 -41.46 35.41 -3.56
C MET A 805 -42.35 35.43 -4.80
N LYS A 806 -41.76 35.49 -6.00
CA LYS A 806 -42.50 35.36 -7.25
C LYS A 806 -42.65 33.87 -7.61
N VAL A 807 -43.83 33.46 -8.06
CA VAL A 807 -44.07 32.10 -8.55
C VAL A 807 -43.54 31.98 -9.99
N GLU A 808 -42.45 31.25 -10.18
CA GLU A 808 -41.94 30.94 -11.50
C GLU A 808 -42.71 29.79 -12.15
N GLU A 809 -42.70 29.73 -13.50
CA GLU A 809 -43.43 28.71 -14.25
C GLU A 809 -42.93 27.28 -13.96
N THR A 810 -41.73 27.10 -13.40
CA THR A 810 -41.08 25.80 -13.13
C THR A 810 -41.27 25.29 -11.69
N ILE A 811 -41.83 26.10 -10.79
CA ILE A 811 -42.04 25.71 -9.38
C ILE A 811 -43.09 24.59 -9.31
N PRO A 812 -42.90 23.47 -8.58
CA PRO A 812 -43.86 22.37 -8.57
C PRO A 812 -45.30 22.77 -8.19
N SER A 813 -46.29 22.27 -8.94
CA SER A 813 -47.72 22.52 -8.67
C SER A 813 -48.23 21.62 -7.52
N GLU A 814 -48.08 22.07 -6.29
CA GLU A 814 -48.44 21.30 -5.09
C GLU A 814 -48.68 22.17 -3.86
N LYS A 815 -48.69 21.57 -2.66
CA LYS A 815 -48.80 22.28 -1.38
C LYS A 815 -47.44 22.75 -0.91
N TYR A 816 -47.42 23.98 -0.39
CA TYR A 816 -46.27 24.68 0.15
C TYR A 816 -46.51 25.11 1.61
N PHE A 817 -45.40 25.31 2.30
CA PHE A 817 -45.30 25.76 3.67
C PHE A 817 -44.39 26.99 3.71
N GLY A 818 -44.96 28.16 3.98
CA GLY A 818 -44.18 29.34 4.34
C GLY A 818 -43.84 29.28 5.82
N VAL A 819 -42.56 29.27 6.17
CA VAL A 819 -42.05 29.12 7.53
C VAL A 819 -41.29 30.37 7.94
N VAL A 820 -41.47 30.75 9.19
CA VAL A 820 -40.70 31.80 9.86
C VAL A 820 -40.12 31.20 11.14
N ARG A 821 -38.81 31.34 11.32
CA ARG A 821 -38.03 30.85 12.45
C ARG A 821 -37.34 32.00 13.16
N ILE A 822 -37.26 31.93 14.49
CA ILE A 822 -36.35 32.77 15.29
C ILE A 822 -35.10 31.94 15.54
N ILE A 823 -33.96 32.43 15.07
CA ILE A 823 -32.67 31.74 15.14
C ILE A 823 -31.79 32.37 16.24
N PHE A 824 -31.00 31.53 16.90
CA PHE A 824 -29.95 31.95 17.84
C PHE A 824 -28.75 31.02 17.71
N GLU A 825 -27.58 31.56 17.36
CA GLU A 825 -26.36 30.76 17.15
C GLU A 825 -26.64 29.55 16.24
N ASP A 826 -27.36 29.77 15.14
CA ASP A 826 -27.78 28.74 14.17
C ASP A 826 -28.70 27.63 14.75
N VAL A 827 -29.28 27.84 15.93
CA VAL A 827 -30.32 26.97 16.52
C VAL A 827 -31.70 27.61 16.36
N VAL A 828 -32.67 26.84 15.85
CA VAL A 828 -34.08 27.24 15.78
C VAL A 828 -34.70 27.28 17.18
N ILE A 829 -35.07 28.46 17.66
CA ILE A 829 -35.66 28.65 19.00
C ILE A 829 -37.19 28.65 18.93
N PHE A 830 -37.76 29.24 17.88
CA PHE A 830 -39.20 29.23 17.61
C PHE A 830 -39.45 29.06 16.12
N GLU A 831 -40.48 28.30 15.76
CA GLU A 831 -40.92 28.12 14.38
C GLU A 831 -42.44 28.28 14.30
N LYS A 832 -42.92 28.96 13.26
CA LYS A 832 -44.31 28.89 12.81
C LYS A 832 -44.38 28.75 11.31
N ARG A 833 -45.42 28.07 10.83
CA ARG A 833 -45.68 27.86 9.42
C ARG A 833 -47.10 28.24 9.01
N VAL A 834 -47.26 28.59 7.74
CA VAL A 834 -48.53 28.76 7.04
C VAL A 834 -48.55 27.90 5.78
N GLU A 835 -49.70 27.30 5.47
CA GLU A 835 -49.88 26.39 4.34
C GLU A 835 -50.60 27.11 3.19
N PHE A 836 -50.17 26.88 1.95
CA PHE A 836 -50.82 27.36 0.73
C PHE A 836 -50.52 26.42 -0.44
N ASN A 837 -51.15 26.62 -1.60
CA ASN A 837 -50.92 25.79 -2.79
C ASN A 837 -50.37 26.63 -3.95
N VAL A 838 -49.46 26.06 -4.73
CA VAL A 838 -49.09 26.56 -6.05
C VAL A 838 -49.73 25.65 -7.08
N ILE A 839 -50.37 26.21 -8.09
CA ILE A 839 -51.11 25.47 -9.11
C ILE A 839 -50.75 25.95 -10.51
N ASN A 840 -50.97 25.10 -11.52
CA ASN A 840 -50.87 25.44 -12.95
C ASN A 840 -49.45 25.83 -13.44
N THR A 841 -48.39 25.36 -12.78
CA THR A 841 -46.99 25.43 -13.22
C THR A 841 -46.58 24.23 -14.08
N LEU A 842 -45.44 24.33 -14.77
CA LEU A 842 -44.84 23.25 -15.56
C LEU A 842 -44.33 22.12 -14.66
N LYS A 843 -44.46 20.89 -15.14
CA LYS A 843 -43.87 19.71 -14.49
C LYS A 843 -42.41 19.54 -14.93
N VAL A 844 -41.52 19.38 -13.95
CA VAL A 844 -40.12 19.04 -14.17
C VAL A 844 -39.96 17.51 -14.20
N VAL A 845 -39.20 16.99 -15.17
CA VAL A 845 -38.88 15.56 -15.30
C VAL A 845 -37.38 15.41 -15.47
N GLU A 846 -36.77 14.53 -14.69
CA GLU A 846 -35.34 14.21 -14.81
C GLU A 846 -35.18 13.00 -15.73
N VAL A 847 -34.25 13.05 -16.68
CA VAL A 847 -33.95 11.96 -17.62
C VAL A 847 -32.46 11.62 -17.57
N GLU A 848 -32.12 10.33 -17.51
CA GLU A 848 -30.75 9.82 -17.61
C GLU A 848 -30.64 8.85 -18.79
N LEU A 849 -29.69 9.08 -19.69
CA LEU A 849 -29.43 8.21 -20.84
C LEU A 849 -28.46 7.08 -20.46
N LEU A 850 -28.83 5.85 -20.81
CA LEU A 850 -28.10 4.62 -20.48
C LEU A 850 -27.50 3.98 -21.73
N ILE A 851 -26.25 3.53 -21.63
CA ILE A 851 -25.51 2.80 -22.67
C ILE A 851 -24.93 1.55 -22.03
N CYS A 852 -25.31 0.37 -22.52
CA CYS A 852 -25.19 -0.87 -21.76
C CYS A 852 -24.66 -2.05 -22.59
N GLU A 853 -23.95 -2.96 -21.92
CA GLU A 853 -23.47 -4.24 -22.47
C GLU A 853 -24.54 -5.34 -22.40
N ASP A 854 -25.60 -5.15 -21.61
CA ASP A 854 -26.68 -6.13 -21.46
C ASP A 854 -28.07 -5.51 -21.59
N ILE A 855 -29.04 -6.37 -21.96
CA ILE A 855 -30.42 -5.99 -22.23
C ILE A 855 -31.18 -5.40 -21.02
N PHE A 856 -30.74 -5.70 -19.80
CA PHE A 856 -31.35 -5.17 -18.58
C PHE A 856 -30.64 -3.90 -18.07
N CYS A 857 -29.59 -3.44 -18.76
CA CYS A 857 -28.75 -2.32 -18.34
C CYS A 857 -28.21 -2.48 -16.92
N ILE A 858 -27.85 -3.70 -16.55
CA ILE A 858 -27.15 -3.98 -15.30
C ILE A 858 -25.68 -3.55 -15.42
N LEU A 859 -25.09 -3.67 -16.60
CA LEU A 859 -23.73 -3.32 -16.97
C LEU A 859 -23.76 -2.17 -17.98
N GLU A 860 -23.53 -0.95 -17.50
CA GLU A 860 -23.33 0.20 -18.36
C GLU A 860 -21.86 0.30 -18.79
N ASN A 861 -21.62 0.71 -20.03
CA ASN A 861 -20.28 0.95 -20.55
C ASN A 861 -20.33 2.06 -21.64
N LYS A 862 -19.23 2.77 -21.83
CA LYS A 862 -19.05 3.79 -22.88
C LYS A 862 -17.98 3.42 -23.90
N ILE A 863 -17.32 2.28 -23.73
CA ILE A 863 -16.30 1.76 -24.64
C ILE A 863 -16.72 0.36 -25.07
N PHE A 864 -16.94 0.18 -26.36
CA PHE A 864 -17.32 -1.08 -26.98
C PHE A 864 -16.30 -1.47 -28.05
N PHE A 865 -16.24 -2.74 -28.38
CA PHE A 865 -15.41 -3.27 -29.45
C PHE A 865 -16.18 -3.38 -30.75
N GLN A 866 -15.46 -3.38 -31.86
CA GLN A 866 -16.07 -3.66 -33.15
C GLN A 866 -16.84 -4.98 -33.10
N ASP A 867 -18.07 -4.94 -33.61
CA ASP A 867 -19.06 -6.02 -33.61
C ASP A 867 -19.72 -6.33 -32.25
N ASP A 868 -19.52 -5.51 -31.21
CA ASP A 868 -20.26 -5.64 -29.95
C ASP A 868 -21.74 -5.28 -30.10
N ASP A 869 -22.57 -5.91 -29.26
CA ASP A 869 -23.96 -5.54 -29.02
C ASP A 869 -24.02 -4.41 -27.98
N VAL A 870 -24.65 -3.29 -28.34
CA VAL A 870 -24.83 -2.12 -27.47
C VAL A 870 -26.32 -1.91 -27.22
N PHE A 871 -26.72 -1.87 -25.96
CA PHE A 871 -28.08 -1.64 -25.51
C PHE A 871 -28.23 -0.19 -25.03
N LEU A 872 -29.06 0.58 -25.71
CA LEU A 872 -29.35 1.97 -25.42
C LEU A 872 -30.72 2.12 -24.76
N ASN A 873 -30.80 2.86 -23.67
CA ASN A 873 -32.04 3.08 -22.93
C ASN A 873 -32.06 4.43 -22.20
N TYR A 874 -33.12 4.72 -21.46
CA TYR A 874 -33.21 5.87 -20.55
C TYR A 874 -33.92 5.50 -19.25
N LEU A 875 -33.60 6.24 -18.19
CA LEU A 875 -34.37 6.31 -16.94
C LEU A 875 -35.01 7.69 -16.85
N SER A 876 -36.19 7.75 -16.24
CA SER A 876 -36.92 9.00 -16.07
C SER A 876 -37.67 9.01 -14.74
N SER A 877 -37.76 10.18 -14.10
CA SER A 877 -38.53 10.36 -12.86
C SER A 877 -40.05 10.22 -13.07
N GLU A 878 -40.53 10.40 -14.30
CA GLU A 878 -41.94 10.28 -14.71
C GLU A 878 -42.07 9.50 -16.04
N ASP A 879 -43.26 9.01 -16.35
CA ASP A 879 -43.53 8.33 -17.64
C ASP A 879 -43.50 9.34 -18.81
N VAL A 880 -42.38 9.38 -19.52
CA VAL A 880 -42.18 10.23 -20.71
C VAL A 880 -42.63 9.46 -21.95
N THR A 881 -43.77 9.87 -22.53
CA THR A 881 -44.28 9.33 -23.79
C THR A 881 -44.27 10.45 -24.83
N ASP A 882 -43.64 10.22 -26.00
CA ASP A 882 -43.45 11.19 -27.12
C ASP A 882 -42.15 12.03 -27.00
N TYR A 883 -41.01 11.37 -27.23
CA TYR A 883 -39.67 11.95 -27.22
C TYR A 883 -38.95 11.64 -28.54
N ASP A 884 -37.98 12.48 -28.91
CA ASP A 884 -37.11 12.29 -30.08
C ASP A 884 -35.72 11.85 -29.61
N VAL A 885 -35.17 10.78 -30.21
CA VAL A 885 -33.78 10.37 -29.99
C VAL A 885 -33.05 10.26 -31.31
N LYS A 886 -31.87 10.86 -31.37
CA LYS A 886 -30.93 10.73 -32.49
C LYS A 886 -29.67 10.01 -32.07
N LEU A 887 -29.29 8.99 -32.83
CA LEU A 887 -27.97 8.37 -32.81
C LEU A 887 -27.15 8.95 -33.96
N ILE A 888 -26.00 9.54 -33.65
CA ILE A 888 -25.04 10.10 -34.60
C ILE A 888 -23.86 9.13 -34.68
N ASN A 889 -23.64 8.54 -35.84
CA ASN A 889 -22.56 7.59 -36.10
C ASN A 889 -21.19 8.30 -36.24
N PRO A 890 -20.06 7.56 -36.20
CA PRO A 890 -18.72 8.13 -36.34
C PRO A 890 -18.46 8.90 -37.64
N ASP A 891 -19.18 8.57 -38.72
CA ASP A 891 -19.12 9.27 -40.00
C ASP A 891 -20.05 10.51 -40.07
N LEU A 892 -20.62 10.92 -38.93
CA LEU A 892 -21.59 12.00 -38.75
C LEU A 892 -22.94 11.75 -39.42
N THR A 893 -23.26 10.51 -39.80
CA THR A 893 -24.63 10.17 -40.23
C THR A 893 -25.56 10.09 -39.02
N GLU A 894 -26.75 10.68 -39.14
CA GLU A 894 -27.78 10.68 -38.09
C GLU A 894 -28.85 9.61 -38.37
N GLU A 895 -29.22 8.85 -37.34
CA GLU A 895 -30.33 7.90 -37.32
C GLU A 895 -31.31 8.27 -36.19
N GLU A 896 -32.60 8.39 -36.49
CA GLU A 896 -33.63 8.50 -35.45
C GLU A 896 -33.94 7.12 -34.88
N ILE A 897 -33.86 6.98 -33.55
CA ILE A 897 -34.08 5.72 -32.83
C ILE A 897 -35.17 5.87 -31.77
N LEU A 898 -35.68 4.75 -31.26
CA LEU A 898 -36.62 4.68 -30.14
C LEU A 898 -36.03 3.79 -29.06
N PHE A 899 -36.14 4.18 -27.79
CA PHE A 899 -35.69 3.36 -26.67
C PHE A 899 -36.76 2.35 -26.21
N PRO A 900 -36.34 1.19 -25.66
CA PRO A 900 -34.97 0.68 -25.64
C PRO A 900 -34.52 0.19 -27.03
N LYS A 901 -33.24 0.32 -27.35
CA LYS A 901 -32.66 -0.03 -28.65
C LYS A 901 -31.39 -0.87 -28.49
N GLU A 902 -31.34 -2.01 -29.16
CA GLU A 902 -30.10 -2.77 -29.35
C GLU A 902 -29.50 -2.43 -30.73
N ILE A 903 -28.20 -2.16 -30.78
CA ILE A 903 -27.43 -1.92 -32.00
C ILE A 903 -26.17 -2.77 -32.01
N ILE A 904 -25.74 -3.19 -33.20
CA ILE A 904 -24.43 -3.84 -33.40
C ILE A 904 -23.50 -2.78 -33.98
N VAL A 905 -22.41 -2.49 -33.29
CA VAL A 905 -21.53 -1.39 -33.68
C VAL A 905 -20.37 -1.85 -34.55
N LYS A 906 -20.35 -1.39 -35.79
CA LYS A 906 -19.40 -1.86 -36.81
C LYS A 906 -18.33 -0.84 -37.19
N ASP A 907 -18.67 0.43 -37.09
CA ASP A 907 -17.78 1.50 -37.50
C ASP A 907 -16.97 1.95 -36.28
N LEU A 908 -15.64 1.98 -36.43
CA LEU A 908 -14.78 2.48 -35.38
C LEU A 908 -14.96 3.99 -35.21
N GLY A 909 -14.98 4.45 -33.96
CA GLY A 909 -15.06 5.86 -33.63
C GLY A 909 -16.24 6.21 -32.73
N LEU A 910 -16.52 7.52 -32.65
CA LEU A 910 -17.43 8.10 -31.67
C LEU A 910 -18.88 8.06 -32.15
N TYR A 911 -19.75 7.50 -31.32
CA TYR A 911 -21.20 7.58 -31.47
C TYR A 911 -21.76 8.57 -30.44
N LYS A 912 -22.68 9.45 -30.87
CA LYS A 912 -23.37 10.41 -29.99
C LYS A 912 -24.87 10.13 -29.97
N ILE A 913 -25.50 10.31 -28.82
CA ILE A 913 -26.94 10.17 -28.61
C ILE A 913 -27.47 11.52 -28.14
N GLU A 914 -28.47 12.06 -28.82
CA GLU A 914 -29.19 13.26 -28.43
C GLU A 914 -30.64 12.89 -28.15
N PHE A 915 -31.13 13.23 -26.95
CA PHE A 915 -32.50 13.03 -26.50
C PHE A 915 -33.19 14.38 -26.35
N LYS A 916 -34.40 14.49 -26.88
CA LYS A 916 -35.22 15.68 -26.77
C LYS A 916 -36.64 15.33 -26.39
N TYR A 917 -37.17 15.98 -25.36
CA TYR A 917 -38.58 15.86 -24.97
C TYR A 917 -39.23 17.24 -24.90
N ILE A 918 -40.32 17.42 -25.66
CA ILE A 918 -41.11 18.65 -25.67
C ILE A 918 -42.57 18.26 -25.52
N ASN A 919 -43.19 18.57 -24.39
CA ASN A 919 -44.62 18.30 -24.16
C ASN A 919 -45.32 19.47 -23.46
N GLU A 920 -46.59 19.69 -23.78
CA GLU A 920 -47.38 20.79 -23.25
C GLU A 920 -47.63 20.58 -21.74
N GLY A 921 -47.19 21.53 -20.91
CA GLY A 921 -47.27 21.43 -19.44
C GLY A 921 -46.04 20.80 -18.75
N TYR A 922 -44.98 20.51 -19.50
CA TYR A 922 -43.69 20.04 -19.00
C TYR A 922 -42.57 21.00 -19.42
N GLU A 923 -41.47 21.03 -18.67
CA GLU A 923 -40.25 21.71 -19.09
C GLU A 923 -39.62 21.01 -20.32
N GLU A 924 -39.04 21.78 -21.24
CA GLU A 924 -38.32 21.20 -22.39
C GLU A 924 -37.02 20.54 -21.91
N ILE A 925 -36.83 19.26 -22.27
CA ILE A 925 -35.63 18.49 -21.86
C ILE A 925 -34.75 18.27 -23.08
N PHE A 926 -33.46 18.51 -22.91
CA PHE A 926 -32.43 18.15 -23.87
C PHE A 926 -31.27 17.49 -23.13
N GLU A 927 -31.02 16.22 -23.43
CA GLU A 927 -29.93 15.44 -22.86
C GLU A 927 -29.06 14.85 -23.98
N GLU A 928 -27.76 14.77 -23.76
CA GLU A 928 -26.84 14.14 -24.72
C GLU A 928 -25.80 13.27 -24.03
N THR A 929 -25.39 12.19 -24.70
CA THR A 929 -24.32 11.30 -24.25
C THR A 929 -23.58 10.71 -25.43
N GLU A 930 -22.46 10.05 -25.18
CA GLU A 930 -21.60 9.49 -26.22
C GLU A 930 -20.90 8.20 -25.76
N PHE A 931 -20.51 7.38 -26.73
CA PHE A 931 -19.73 6.16 -26.53
C PHE A 931 -18.83 5.89 -27.74
N ILE A 932 -17.70 5.19 -27.54
CA ILE A 932 -16.72 4.89 -28.60
C ILE A 932 -16.67 3.41 -28.92
N VAL A 933 -16.35 3.12 -30.17
CA VAL A 933 -16.10 1.77 -30.67
C VAL A 933 -14.66 1.69 -31.14
N VAL A 934 -13.89 0.77 -30.54
CA VAL A 934 -12.46 0.57 -30.78
C VAL A 934 -12.17 -0.82 -31.34
N ASP A 935 -11.02 -0.98 -32.00
CA ASP A 935 -10.55 -2.28 -32.49
C ASP A 935 -9.91 -3.07 -31.34
N ILE A 936 -9.78 -4.40 -31.49
CA ILE A 936 -9.10 -5.26 -30.52
C ILE A 936 -7.59 -5.13 -30.73
N VAL A 937 -6.88 -4.54 -29.78
CA VAL A 937 -5.41 -4.43 -29.85
C VAL A 937 -4.75 -5.69 -29.29
N ASN A 938 -3.85 -6.30 -30.09
CA ASN A 938 -2.90 -7.31 -29.62
C ASN A 938 -1.59 -6.59 -29.31
N ILE A 939 -1.33 -6.30 -28.03
CA ILE A 939 -0.02 -5.79 -27.61
C ILE A 939 0.97 -6.96 -27.74
N GLU A 940 1.92 -6.87 -28.68
CA GLU A 940 2.96 -7.90 -28.86
C GLU A 940 3.89 -7.92 -27.63
N GLU A 941 4.02 -9.07 -26.98
CA GLU A 941 5.14 -9.34 -26.07
C GLU A 941 6.44 -9.35 -26.88
N ILE A 942 7.39 -8.48 -26.54
CA ILE A 942 8.72 -8.52 -27.16
C ILE A 942 9.48 -9.70 -26.55
N GLU A 943 9.76 -10.72 -27.36
CA GLU A 943 10.61 -11.86 -27.01
C GLU A 943 11.97 -11.38 -26.45
N THR A 944 12.30 -11.87 -25.26
CA THR A 944 13.49 -11.55 -24.47
C THR A 944 14.79 -12.22 -24.97
N CYS A 945 14.72 -13.10 -25.98
CA CYS A 945 15.85 -13.96 -26.37
C CYS A 945 16.66 -13.43 -27.56
N ASN A 946 17.93 -13.11 -27.34
CA ASN A 946 18.79 -12.47 -28.34
C ASN A 946 19.65 -13.47 -29.17
N ASN A 947 19.64 -14.77 -28.81
CA ASN A 947 20.27 -15.88 -29.53
C ASN A 947 21.79 -15.71 -29.76
N ASN A 948 22.50 -15.19 -28.78
CA ASN A 948 23.93 -14.87 -28.86
C ASN A 948 24.86 -15.95 -28.26
N ASN A 949 24.33 -17.04 -27.71
CA ASN A 949 24.97 -18.13 -26.95
C ASN A 949 25.55 -17.74 -25.57
N PHE A 950 25.08 -16.66 -24.96
CA PHE A 950 25.40 -16.27 -23.59
C PHE A 950 24.10 -15.98 -22.84
N CYS A 951 23.85 -16.70 -21.75
CA CYS A 951 22.70 -16.43 -20.88
C CYS A 951 22.87 -15.09 -20.15
N GLU A 952 22.18 -14.06 -20.63
CA GLU A 952 22.25 -12.70 -20.10
C GLU A 952 21.08 -12.38 -19.14
N LEU A 953 21.18 -11.28 -18.39
CA LEU A 953 20.14 -10.88 -17.42
C LEU A 953 18.81 -10.58 -18.13
N GLY A 954 17.79 -11.39 -17.84
CA GLY A 954 16.46 -11.39 -18.49
C GLY A 954 16.23 -12.58 -19.43
N GLU A 955 17.28 -13.33 -19.74
CA GLU A 955 17.21 -14.61 -20.44
C GLU A 955 17.13 -15.75 -19.42
N THR A 956 16.18 -16.65 -19.63
CA THR A 956 15.89 -17.84 -18.83
C THR A 956 15.94 -19.05 -19.74
N VAL A 957 16.00 -20.26 -19.16
CA VAL A 957 15.89 -21.49 -19.95
C VAL A 957 14.54 -21.59 -20.67
N GLN A 958 13.50 -20.90 -20.16
CA GLN A 958 12.15 -20.94 -20.70
C GLN A 958 11.95 -19.97 -21.86
N ASN A 959 12.50 -18.75 -21.79
CA ASN A 959 12.40 -17.76 -22.87
C ASN A 959 13.60 -17.77 -23.84
N CYS A 960 14.78 -18.28 -23.45
CA CYS A 960 15.99 -18.35 -24.29
C CYS A 960 16.82 -19.64 -24.08
N PRO A 961 16.25 -20.82 -24.39
CA PRO A 961 16.89 -22.14 -24.19
C PRO A 961 18.16 -22.37 -25.03
N GLN A 962 18.44 -21.49 -26.00
CA GLN A 962 19.61 -21.57 -26.87
C GLN A 962 20.87 -21.04 -26.17
N ASP A 963 20.68 -20.09 -25.24
CA ASP A 963 21.75 -19.34 -24.60
C ASP A 963 21.91 -19.72 -23.12
N CYS A 964 20.84 -20.17 -22.47
CA CYS A 964 20.79 -20.59 -21.06
C CYS A 964 20.76 -22.13 -20.88
N ILE A 965 21.72 -22.68 -20.11
CA ILE A 965 21.81 -24.12 -19.77
C ILE A 965 21.56 -24.31 -18.26
N THR A 966 20.77 -25.33 -17.89
CA THR A 966 20.37 -25.64 -16.53
C THR A 966 21.53 -26.07 -15.61
N VAL A 967 21.47 -25.63 -14.35
CA VAL A 967 22.24 -26.15 -13.20
C VAL A 967 21.29 -26.94 -12.29
N GLU A 968 21.75 -28.10 -11.80
CA GLU A 968 20.99 -29.10 -11.06
C GLU A 968 20.58 -28.61 -9.65
N ILE A 969 19.29 -28.69 -9.30
CA ILE A 969 18.75 -28.39 -7.95
C ILE A 969 18.20 -29.68 -7.34
N ASP A 970 18.81 -30.11 -6.22
CA ASP A 970 18.36 -31.27 -5.43
C ASP A 970 17.04 -30.98 -4.67
N ASP A 971 16.09 -31.91 -4.74
CA ASP A 971 14.81 -31.93 -4.01
C ASP A 971 14.69 -33.21 -3.15
N GLU A 972 13.71 -33.24 -2.24
CA GLU A 972 13.44 -34.43 -1.42
C GLU A 972 11.95 -34.78 -1.29
N ILE A 973 11.64 -36.07 -1.40
CA ILE A 973 10.30 -36.62 -1.22
C ILE A 973 10.28 -37.68 -0.11
N ASN A 974 9.34 -37.54 0.81
CA ASN A 974 9.16 -38.49 1.91
C ASN A 974 7.95 -39.40 1.67
N LEU A 975 8.19 -40.70 1.47
CA LEU A 975 7.14 -41.70 1.31
C LEU A 975 6.74 -42.28 2.68
N ASN A 976 5.52 -41.97 3.14
CA ASN A 976 4.96 -42.53 4.37
C ASN A 976 4.32 -43.91 4.11
N LEU A 977 5.12 -44.97 4.14
CA LEU A 977 4.66 -46.33 3.85
C LEU A 977 3.93 -46.93 5.07
N LYS A 978 2.67 -47.31 4.90
CA LYS A 978 1.92 -48.10 5.88
C LYS A 978 2.19 -49.59 5.68
N LYS A 979 2.06 -50.36 6.76
CA LYS A 979 2.10 -51.83 6.71
C LYS A 979 1.02 -52.34 5.75
N GLY A 980 1.44 -53.11 4.74
CA GLY A 980 0.57 -53.54 3.66
C GLY A 980 0.95 -52.90 2.34
N TRP A 981 0.03 -52.89 1.37
CA TRP A 981 0.27 -52.31 0.04
C TRP A 981 0.04 -50.79 0.06
N ASN A 982 0.97 -50.06 -0.52
CA ASN A 982 0.90 -48.62 -0.78
C ASN A 982 1.06 -48.40 -2.28
N LEU A 983 0.41 -47.39 -2.84
CA LEU A 983 0.64 -46.93 -4.20
C LEU A 983 1.38 -45.59 -4.12
N VAL A 984 2.63 -45.58 -4.57
CA VAL A 984 3.55 -44.43 -4.39
C VAL A 984 4.03 -43.89 -5.72
N GLY A 985 4.31 -42.59 -5.71
CA GLY A 985 4.86 -41.84 -6.83
C GLY A 985 6.13 -41.12 -6.41
N ILE A 986 7.15 -41.13 -7.27
CA ILE A 986 8.44 -40.48 -7.03
C ILE A 986 8.71 -39.51 -8.20
N PRO A 987 8.25 -38.26 -8.13
CA PRO A 987 8.32 -37.28 -9.22
C PRO A 987 9.62 -36.46 -9.22
N ILE A 988 10.73 -37.09 -8.87
CA ILE A 988 12.06 -36.45 -8.86
C ILE A 988 13.04 -37.31 -9.67
N ASN A 989 14.01 -36.67 -10.31
CA ASN A 989 15.05 -37.37 -11.06
C ASN A 989 16.15 -37.86 -10.10
N ILE A 990 16.43 -39.16 -10.06
CA ILE A 990 17.40 -39.72 -9.11
C ILE A 990 18.67 -40.10 -9.87
N ASP A 991 19.82 -39.52 -9.51
CA ASP A 991 21.14 -39.76 -10.12
C ASP A 991 21.44 -41.24 -10.40
N ASN A 992 21.06 -42.09 -9.44
CA ASN A 992 21.06 -43.53 -9.59
C ASN A 992 19.68 -44.07 -9.23
N ASN A 993 18.80 -44.12 -10.21
CA ASN A 993 17.42 -44.59 -10.09
C ASN A 993 17.27 -46.11 -9.98
N SER A 994 18.35 -46.88 -9.78
CA SER A 994 18.24 -48.33 -9.56
C SER A 994 17.47 -48.63 -8.27
N ILE A 995 16.65 -49.68 -8.26
CA ILE A 995 15.85 -50.03 -7.07
C ILE A 995 16.74 -50.28 -5.84
N GLU A 996 17.90 -50.90 -6.05
CA GLU A 996 18.89 -51.10 -4.98
C GLU A 996 19.41 -49.79 -4.42
N ASN A 997 19.48 -48.70 -5.19
CA ASN A 997 19.91 -47.41 -4.68
C ASN A 997 18.76 -46.64 -4.01
N VAL A 998 17.59 -46.59 -4.66
CA VAL A 998 16.41 -45.84 -4.17
C VAL A 998 15.89 -46.40 -2.84
N PHE A 999 15.90 -47.72 -2.67
CA PHE A 999 15.34 -48.39 -1.49
C PHE A 999 16.38 -49.15 -0.65
N ASN A 1000 17.68 -48.87 -0.85
CA ASN A 1000 18.84 -49.65 -0.39
C ASN A 1000 18.76 -50.14 1.07
N LEU A 1001 18.38 -49.22 1.97
CA LEU A 1001 18.39 -49.47 3.41
C LEU A 1001 17.22 -50.33 3.90
N ILE A 1002 16.25 -50.64 3.03
CA ILE A 1002 14.95 -51.20 3.43
C ILE A 1002 14.41 -52.29 2.50
N LEU A 1003 15.14 -52.72 1.49
CA LEU A 1003 14.70 -53.75 0.54
C LEU A 1003 14.27 -55.07 1.21
N ASP A 1004 14.90 -55.47 2.32
CA ASP A 1004 14.50 -56.65 3.09
C ASP A 1004 13.12 -56.50 3.77
N ASN A 1005 12.63 -55.26 3.90
CA ASN A 1005 11.39 -54.90 4.59
C ASN A 1005 10.24 -54.52 3.65
N ILE A 1006 10.48 -54.46 2.34
CA ILE A 1006 9.48 -54.07 1.35
C ILE A 1006 9.43 -55.04 0.16
N SER A 1007 8.32 -55.05 -0.58
CA SER A 1007 8.23 -55.70 -1.90
C SER A 1007 7.68 -54.70 -2.91
N ILE A 1008 8.35 -54.55 -4.06
CA ILE A 1008 8.02 -53.54 -5.07
C ILE A 1008 7.50 -54.23 -6.32
N SER A 1009 6.41 -53.70 -6.88
CA SER A 1009 5.86 -54.10 -8.16
C SER A 1009 5.24 -52.90 -8.88
N PHE A 1010 5.18 -52.93 -10.20
CA PHE A 1010 4.34 -52.00 -10.97
C PHE A 1010 3.62 -52.77 -12.07
N TYR A 1011 2.66 -52.11 -12.70
CA TYR A 1011 1.82 -52.72 -13.72
C TYR A 1011 2.30 -52.30 -15.12
N GLU A 1012 2.62 -53.28 -15.95
CA GLU A 1012 3.07 -53.04 -17.33
C GLU A 1012 2.55 -54.14 -18.25
N ILE A 1013 1.98 -53.75 -19.40
CA ILE A 1013 1.45 -54.67 -20.43
C ILE A 1013 0.48 -55.71 -19.82
N ASN A 1014 -0.45 -55.26 -19.00
CA ASN A 1014 -1.46 -56.07 -18.31
C ASN A 1014 -0.93 -57.13 -17.32
N GLU A 1015 0.34 -57.11 -16.95
CA GLU A 1015 0.93 -58.01 -15.95
C GLU A 1015 1.66 -57.23 -14.85
N PHE A 1016 1.70 -57.80 -13.63
CA PHE A 1016 2.50 -57.24 -12.54
C PHE A 1016 3.96 -57.68 -12.71
N VAL A 1017 4.85 -56.71 -12.89
CA VAL A 1017 6.30 -56.93 -12.88
C VAL A 1017 6.78 -56.75 -11.44
N PHE A 1018 7.52 -57.74 -10.92
CA PHE A 1018 8.06 -57.75 -9.55
C PHE A 1018 9.58 -57.61 -9.56
N TYR A 1019 10.12 -56.87 -8.58
CA TYR A 1019 11.56 -56.86 -8.29
C TYR A 1019 12.07 -58.30 -8.04
N PRO A 1020 13.22 -58.73 -8.61
CA PRO A 1020 14.29 -57.96 -9.25
C PRO A 1020 14.14 -57.67 -10.75
N ASN A 1021 13.02 -58.00 -11.39
CA ASN A 1021 12.82 -57.74 -12.82
C ASN A 1021 12.53 -56.25 -13.14
N ILE A 1022 12.58 -55.38 -12.13
CA ILE A 1022 12.47 -53.94 -12.26
C ILE A 1022 13.86 -53.39 -11.95
N GLU A 1023 14.57 -52.91 -12.96
CA GLU A 1023 15.96 -52.47 -12.80
C GLU A 1023 16.05 -51.00 -12.33
N ILE A 1024 15.12 -50.14 -12.77
CA ILE A 1024 15.13 -48.69 -12.49
C ILE A 1024 13.74 -48.13 -12.13
N ILE A 1025 13.71 -47.05 -11.34
CA ILE A 1025 12.54 -46.23 -11.03
C ILE A 1025 12.38 -45.14 -12.10
N ASN A 1026 11.16 -44.99 -12.59
CA ASN A 1026 10.77 -43.99 -13.56
C ASN A 1026 9.96 -42.90 -12.86
N ASN A 1027 10.39 -41.66 -13.04
CA ASN A 1027 9.85 -40.48 -12.38
C ASN A 1027 8.53 -39.95 -12.97
N LYS A 1028 7.88 -40.70 -13.86
CA LYS A 1028 6.52 -40.45 -14.37
C LYS A 1028 5.55 -41.61 -14.11
N LYS A 1029 6.04 -42.70 -13.47
CA LYS A 1029 5.23 -43.89 -13.16
C LYS A 1029 4.94 -44.03 -11.66
N ALA A 1030 3.84 -44.70 -11.33
CA ALA A 1030 3.51 -45.14 -9.97
C ALA A 1030 3.86 -46.61 -9.71
N TYR A 1031 4.19 -46.91 -8.45
CA TYR A 1031 4.65 -48.23 -8.01
C TYR A 1031 3.84 -48.73 -6.80
N PHE A 1032 3.49 -50.01 -6.82
CA PHE A 1032 2.98 -50.70 -5.64
C PHE A 1032 4.13 -51.14 -4.75
N VAL A 1033 4.17 -50.61 -3.53
CA VAL A 1033 5.17 -50.94 -2.52
C VAL A 1033 4.49 -51.56 -1.30
N LYS A 1034 4.78 -52.84 -1.06
CA LYS A 1034 4.30 -53.57 0.11
C LYS A 1034 5.29 -53.44 1.26
N ALA A 1035 4.96 -52.70 2.31
CA ALA A 1035 5.81 -52.61 3.49
C ALA A 1035 5.42 -53.63 4.57
N ASN A 1036 6.41 -54.25 5.22
CA ASN A 1036 6.20 -55.22 6.29
C ASN A 1036 5.74 -54.57 7.61
N ASN A 1037 6.12 -53.30 7.84
CA ASN A 1037 5.75 -52.44 8.97
C ASN A 1037 5.53 -51.00 8.47
N ASN A 1038 4.98 -50.12 9.33
CA ASN A 1038 4.91 -48.69 9.01
C ASN A 1038 6.33 -48.08 9.03
N MET A 1039 6.67 -47.29 8.02
CA MET A 1039 7.99 -46.66 7.88
C MET A 1039 7.95 -45.47 6.94
N ASP A 1040 8.85 -44.51 7.17
CA ASP A 1040 9.03 -43.33 6.30
C ASP A 1040 10.31 -43.52 5.47
N VAL A 1041 10.24 -43.16 4.19
CA VAL A 1041 11.35 -43.32 3.23
C VAL A 1041 11.62 -41.98 2.56
N LEU A 1042 12.72 -41.33 2.94
CA LEU A 1042 13.18 -40.10 2.32
C LEU A 1042 14.01 -40.42 1.07
N ILE A 1043 13.62 -39.86 -0.07
CA ILE A 1043 14.29 -40.01 -1.36
C ILE A 1043 14.70 -38.62 -1.83
N LYS A 1044 15.94 -38.46 -2.28
CA LYS A 1044 16.49 -37.21 -2.81
C LYS A 1044 16.78 -37.32 -4.30
N GLY A 1045 16.65 -36.23 -5.02
CA GLY A 1045 16.83 -36.15 -6.47
C GLY A 1045 16.32 -34.84 -7.04
N GLU A 1046 16.59 -34.57 -8.30
CA GLU A 1046 16.35 -33.27 -8.95
C GLU A 1046 14.87 -33.02 -9.28
N VAL A 1047 14.48 -31.75 -9.27
CA VAL A 1047 13.11 -31.30 -9.64
C VAL A 1047 12.86 -31.49 -11.14
N ILE A 1048 11.61 -31.82 -11.50
CA ILE A 1048 11.14 -31.86 -12.88
C ILE A 1048 10.29 -30.62 -13.15
N PHE A 1049 10.79 -29.70 -13.99
CA PHE A 1049 10.09 -28.44 -14.30
C PHE A 1049 8.99 -28.62 -15.38
N ASP A 1050 9.15 -29.58 -16.30
CA ASP A 1050 8.17 -29.88 -17.36
C ASP A 1050 7.57 -31.29 -17.20
N TYR A 1051 6.52 -31.40 -16.39
CA TYR A 1051 5.84 -32.68 -16.18
C TYR A 1051 4.69 -32.90 -17.17
N SER A 1052 4.98 -33.62 -18.26
CA SER A 1052 3.98 -34.13 -19.21
C SER A 1052 3.95 -35.66 -19.25
N VAL A 1053 2.76 -36.25 -19.30
CA VAL A 1053 2.57 -37.71 -19.37
C VAL A 1053 1.60 -38.08 -20.50
N GLU A 1054 2.05 -38.97 -21.38
CA GLU A 1054 1.17 -39.62 -22.35
C GLU A 1054 0.26 -40.63 -21.64
N LEU A 1055 -1.04 -40.34 -21.64
CA LEU A 1055 -2.05 -41.23 -21.09
C LEU A 1055 -2.66 -42.07 -22.20
N ASN A 1056 -2.51 -43.38 -22.10
CA ASN A 1056 -3.08 -44.34 -23.04
C ASN A 1056 -4.53 -44.68 -22.65
N LYS A 1057 -5.31 -45.17 -23.60
CA LYS A 1057 -6.64 -45.73 -23.31
C LYS A 1057 -6.55 -46.88 -22.28
N GLY A 1058 -7.38 -46.83 -21.24
CA GLY A 1058 -7.36 -47.76 -20.11
C GLY A 1058 -6.55 -47.22 -18.92
N ASN A 1059 -6.04 -48.11 -18.06
CA ASN A 1059 -5.38 -47.72 -16.81
C ASN A 1059 -3.94 -47.21 -17.04
N ASN A 1060 -3.65 -46.02 -16.54
CA ASN A 1060 -2.31 -45.41 -16.51
C ASN A 1060 -1.87 -45.25 -15.06
N PHE A 1061 -0.63 -45.66 -14.75
CA PHE A 1061 -0.08 -45.58 -13.40
C PHE A 1061 0.90 -44.41 -13.34
N ILE A 1062 0.43 -43.27 -12.86
CA ILE A 1062 1.18 -42.00 -12.86
C ILE A 1062 1.48 -41.55 -11.43
N ASN A 1063 2.55 -40.77 -11.26
CA ASN A 1063 2.78 -40.07 -10.01
C ASN A 1063 2.18 -38.66 -10.04
N TYR A 1064 2.21 -38.00 -8.89
CA TYR A 1064 1.80 -36.61 -8.72
C TYR A 1064 3.03 -35.71 -8.55
N PRO A 1065 3.28 -34.75 -9.46
CA PRO A 1065 4.52 -33.98 -9.49
C PRO A 1065 4.60 -32.79 -8.53
N CYS A 1066 3.48 -32.25 -8.05
CA CYS A 1066 3.51 -30.99 -7.30
C CYS A 1066 3.85 -31.17 -5.82
N LYS A 1067 4.45 -30.14 -5.19
CA LYS A 1067 4.84 -30.14 -3.76
C LYS A 1067 3.69 -29.96 -2.77
N LYS A 1068 2.58 -29.37 -3.21
CA LYS A 1068 1.35 -29.18 -2.42
C LYS A 1068 0.21 -30.01 -3.01
N GLU A 1069 -0.78 -30.39 -2.22
CA GLU A 1069 -1.96 -31.06 -2.75
C GLU A 1069 -2.81 -30.12 -3.61
N LYS A 1070 -3.28 -30.57 -4.77
CA LYS A 1070 -4.19 -29.83 -5.68
C LYS A 1070 -5.45 -30.66 -5.95
N SER A 1071 -6.53 -30.00 -6.39
CA SER A 1071 -7.78 -30.69 -6.70
C SER A 1071 -7.66 -31.51 -8.00
N ILE A 1072 -8.36 -32.64 -8.07
CA ILE A 1072 -8.37 -33.48 -9.28
C ILE A 1072 -8.95 -32.73 -10.47
N GLU A 1073 -9.99 -31.91 -10.27
CA GLU A 1073 -10.59 -31.10 -11.33
C GLU A 1073 -9.62 -30.10 -11.94
N PHE A 1074 -8.77 -29.48 -11.11
CA PHE A 1074 -7.71 -28.58 -11.58
C PHE A 1074 -6.69 -29.34 -12.44
N ILE A 1075 -6.15 -30.44 -11.90
CA ILE A 1075 -5.08 -31.22 -12.54
C ILE A 1075 -5.52 -31.80 -13.87
N PHE A 1076 -6.73 -32.35 -13.93
CA PHE A 1076 -7.23 -33.03 -15.13
C PHE A 1076 -8.09 -32.12 -16.02
N SER A 1077 -8.15 -30.81 -15.77
CA SER A 1077 -9.01 -29.86 -16.52
C SER A 1077 -8.89 -29.99 -18.05
N SER A 1078 -7.66 -30.18 -18.56
CA SER A 1078 -7.35 -30.34 -19.99
C SER A 1078 -7.84 -31.67 -20.60
N VAL A 1079 -8.03 -32.71 -19.78
CA VAL A 1079 -8.40 -34.08 -20.23
C VAL A 1079 -9.63 -34.63 -19.52
N ILE A 1080 -10.37 -33.81 -18.76
CA ILE A 1080 -11.45 -34.23 -17.85
C ILE A 1080 -12.56 -34.99 -18.59
N ASN A 1081 -12.83 -34.60 -19.85
CA ASN A 1081 -13.83 -35.24 -20.69
C ASN A 1081 -13.45 -36.66 -21.14
N ASP A 1082 -12.15 -36.96 -21.20
CA ASP A 1082 -11.60 -38.27 -21.57
C ASP A 1082 -11.34 -39.17 -20.34
N LEU A 1083 -11.59 -38.68 -19.13
CA LEU A 1083 -11.36 -39.39 -17.88
C LEU A 1083 -12.55 -40.32 -17.54
N ASN A 1084 -12.26 -41.57 -17.15
CA ASN A 1084 -13.23 -42.51 -16.57
C ASN A 1084 -13.17 -42.47 -15.04
N SER A 1085 -11.99 -42.61 -14.46
CA SER A 1085 -11.80 -42.60 -13.01
C SER A 1085 -10.36 -42.31 -12.62
N VAL A 1086 -10.16 -41.84 -11.39
CA VAL A 1086 -8.85 -41.72 -10.74
C VAL A 1086 -8.87 -42.48 -9.42
N GLU A 1087 -7.93 -43.38 -9.21
CA GLU A 1087 -7.84 -44.18 -7.98
C GLU A 1087 -6.48 -44.02 -7.29
N THR A 1088 -6.47 -44.10 -5.96
CA THR A 1088 -5.23 -44.17 -5.17
C THR A 1088 -5.38 -45.06 -3.93
N LEU A 1089 -4.26 -45.36 -3.26
CA LEU A 1089 -4.23 -46.07 -1.98
C LEU A 1089 -3.82 -45.11 -0.85
N ASP A 1090 -4.80 -44.42 -0.26
CA ASP A 1090 -4.64 -43.56 0.92
C ASP A 1090 -5.54 -44.07 2.04
N ASN A 1091 -4.96 -44.84 2.97
CA ASN A 1091 -5.67 -45.52 4.06
C ASN A 1091 -6.85 -46.42 3.60
N GLY A 1092 -6.80 -46.89 2.35
CA GLY A 1092 -7.85 -47.63 1.65
C GLY A 1092 -7.82 -47.30 0.16
N ALA A 1093 -8.60 -48.02 -0.65
CA ALA A 1093 -8.82 -47.62 -2.03
C ALA A 1093 -9.76 -46.42 -2.04
N LYS A 1094 -9.34 -45.32 -2.65
CA LYS A 1094 -10.18 -44.14 -2.90
C LYS A 1094 -10.32 -43.92 -4.40
N THR A 1095 -11.48 -43.45 -4.83
CA THR A 1095 -11.84 -43.28 -6.24
C THR A 1095 -12.51 -41.93 -6.47
N TYR A 1096 -12.16 -41.31 -7.59
CA TYR A 1096 -12.87 -40.19 -8.20
C TYR A 1096 -13.50 -40.67 -9.51
N ASP A 1097 -14.80 -40.45 -9.67
CA ASP A 1097 -15.57 -40.71 -10.89
C ASP A 1097 -16.25 -39.39 -11.31
N PRO A 1098 -15.80 -38.74 -12.40
CA PRO A 1098 -16.34 -37.47 -12.86
C PRO A 1098 -17.81 -37.56 -13.33
N GLU A 1099 -18.30 -38.75 -13.70
CA GLU A 1099 -19.70 -38.94 -14.10
C GLU A 1099 -20.61 -39.26 -12.90
N ASN A 1100 -20.05 -39.70 -11.78
CA ASN A 1100 -20.77 -40.08 -10.56
C ASN A 1100 -20.13 -39.50 -9.29
N ILE A 1101 -19.96 -38.17 -9.26
CA ILE A 1101 -19.27 -37.43 -8.19
C ILE A 1101 -19.78 -37.79 -6.78
N GLU A 1102 -21.08 -38.07 -6.63
CA GLU A 1102 -21.69 -38.45 -5.33
C GLU A 1102 -21.11 -39.76 -4.73
N PHE A 1103 -20.49 -40.60 -5.55
CA PHE A 1103 -19.86 -41.86 -5.13
C PHE A 1103 -18.33 -41.75 -5.02
N SER A 1104 -17.78 -40.56 -5.26
CA SER A 1104 -16.34 -40.30 -5.14
C SER A 1104 -15.94 -40.03 -3.68
N ASP A 1105 -14.78 -40.56 -3.28
CA ASP A 1105 -14.14 -40.32 -1.98
C ASP A 1105 -12.68 -39.85 -2.12
N LEU A 1106 -12.25 -39.56 -3.35
CA LEU A 1106 -10.99 -38.91 -3.70
C LEU A 1106 -11.29 -37.57 -4.41
N PHE A 1107 -10.75 -36.46 -3.90
CA PHE A 1107 -10.96 -35.13 -4.49
C PHE A 1107 -9.66 -34.33 -4.73
N THR A 1108 -8.56 -34.76 -4.10
CA THR A 1108 -7.25 -34.11 -4.20
C THR A 1108 -6.14 -35.12 -4.48
N MET A 1109 -5.11 -34.69 -5.20
CA MET A 1109 -3.87 -35.43 -5.39
C MET A 1109 -2.78 -34.88 -4.47
N LYS A 1110 -1.93 -35.75 -3.92
CA LYS A 1110 -0.98 -35.43 -2.84
C LYS A 1110 0.44 -35.89 -3.19
N PRO A 1111 1.49 -35.15 -2.75
CA PRO A 1111 2.88 -35.57 -2.94
C PRO A 1111 3.16 -36.93 -2.30
N GLY A 1112 3.94 -37.77 -2.98
CA GLY A 1112 4.36 -39.10 -2.52
C GLY A 1112 3.36 -40.23 -2.80
N PHE A 1113 2.16 -39.91 -3.26
CA PHE A 1113 1.15 -40.89 -3.67
C PHE A 1113 1.25 -41.19 -5.18
N GLY A 1114 0.93 -42.43 -5.53
CA GLY A 1114 0.73 -42.84 -6.92
C GLY A 1114 -0.76 -42.94 -7.25
N TYR A 1115 -1.09 -42.79 -8.52
CA TYR A 1115 -2.46 -42.73 -9.01
C TYR A 1115 -2.67 -43.66 -10.20
N ILE A 1116 -3.86 -44.28 -10.24
CA ILE A 1116 -4.33 -45.07 -11.37
C ILE A 1116 -5.37 -44.23 -12.09
N VAL A 1117 -5.08 -43.81 -13.31
CA VAL A 1117 -5.93 -42.95 -14.12
C VAL A 1117 -6.49 -43.77 -15.27
N GLU A 1118 -7.80 -44.04 -15.24
CA GLU A 1118 -8.48 -44.75 -16.31
C GLU A 1118 -8.97 -43.75 -17.38
N MET A 1119 -8.48 -43.92 -18.61
CA MET A 1119 -8.83 -43.04 -19.74
C MET A 1119 -9.74 -43.71 -20.77
N LYS A 1120 -10.69 -42.95 -21.32
CA LYS A 1120 -11.58 -43.32 -22.44
C LYS A 1120 -10.82 -43.35 -23.77
N ASN A 1121 -9.97 -42.36 -23.99
CA ASN A 1121 -9.15 -42.14 -25.19
C ASN A 1121 -7.71 -41.79 -24.81
N GLU A 1122 -6.78 -41.91 -25.76
CA GLU A 1122 -5.40 -41.48 -25.58
C GLU A 1122 -5.31 -39.94 -25.59
N ASN A 1123 -4.55 -39.35 -24.66
CA ASN A 1123 -4.36 -37.91 -24.54
C ASN A 1123 -3.05 -37.59 -23.79
N VAL A 1124 -2.59 -36.35 -23.79
CA VAL A 1124 -1.43 -35.90 -23.02
C VAL A 1124 -1.90 -35.07 -21.84
N LEU A 1125 -1.44 -35.44 -20.64
CA LEU A 1125 -1.67 -34.64 -19.43
C LEU A 1125 -0.45 -33.75 -19.20
N GLU A 1126 -0.68 -32.44 -19.28
CA GLU A 1126 0.26 -31.41 -18.84
C GLU A 1126 -0.16 -30.95 -17.44
N VAL A 1127 0.76 -31.02 -16.48
CA VAL A 1127 0.47 -30.69 -15.08
C VAL A 1127 1.24 -29.42 -14.72
N ASP A 1128 0.50 -28.36 -14.45
CA ASP A 1128 1.04 -27.12 -13.93
C ASP A 1128 1.16 -27.21 -12.40
N CYS A 1129 2.40 -27.23 -11.92
CA CYS A 1129 2.76 -27.28 -10.50
C CYS A 1129 3.29 -25.91 -10.09
#